data_AF-A0A8T7BEW9-F1
#
_entry.id   AF-A0A8T7BEW9-F1
#
_cell.length_a   1.000
_cell.length_b   1.000
_cell.length_c   1.000
_cell.angle_alpha   90.00
_cell.angle_beta   90.00
_cell.angle_gamma   90.00
#
_symmetry.space_group_name_H-M   'P 1'
#
loop_
_entity.id
_entity.type
_entity.pdbx_description
1 polymer ?
#
loop_
_entity_poly.entity_id
_entity_poly.type
_entity_poly.pdbx_seq_one_letter_code
_entity_poly.pdbx_strand_id
1 'polypeptide(L)'
;MKYLLRIALSIGVSFAILALLLQGVSTGVADDQRPGVLAALQNTTWGLVLAYLGLYLVTLVIRAYRYQLLLRVSGEVNVPNMRQMALVTGVRNMTVDMLPARLGELGYVGLLNRGYGVKLHHCVSSLGLSIAFDLLALLAIVLLIMLSQLFGTGLQPWAVAALVSAVIIAAVAFVGLFAIVPRVNDWIQQRWGKASESESVAGKFLNFVAAFSDSVETAGRAGKTGVILALSVLIRLLKYAGFYILFLAVAVPSFTELSGLPMAQVVSALIGGEVGASLPIPTFMSFGAYEAGSALVFKLLGVADQAAAVITMLGVHIWSQLVEYLIGGALLALYILMRRRAKADAAGKARSPLMRWSWMAGATAVFVAGSGFLAWELRAAKKLGALAAPAAGEVSADENEWRELSKQHVSSINGFVVFSSNRDGNHDIFKLELSDYSLSKLTEHPHTETYPRISPDGSKLVFARAHQPWVSQRNTVAWDVYLKDLRTGAETKIGENATAPHWVDAQNVSFLQGGTSVVKVSVDDLSSTTVFESGLGNALPKGARIQNPKLNPLTGELAFTGRQNQIGINSGHWGTAITTEQGHTGLYNGCEIGWTSDGRGLYQVNPGGKFNDLQIIRIDPDTLETSTLIDLEGEFSHEYWPKDSANGEYMVFGASRGQQFHEHDTEDYEIFLWKMGSDPARATRLTFHTGNDNWPDIYIRPE
;
A
#
# COMPACT_ATOMS: atom_id res chain seq x y z
N MET A 1 15.88 -26.78 -15.08
CA MET A 1 16.72 -25.64 -15.54
C MET A 1 16.04 -24.76 -16.59
N LYS A 2 15.81 -25.22 -17.83
CA LYS A 2 15.26 -24.40 -18.94
C LYS A 2 13.92 -23.70 -18.63
N TYR A 3 12.99 -24.37 -17.95
CA TYR A 3 11.69 -23.78 -17.58
C TYR A 3 11.81 -22.72 -16.47
N LEU A 4 12.64 -22.97 -15.46
CA LEU A 4 12.91 -22.00 -14.38
C LEU A 4 13.55 -20.73 -14.93
N LEU A 5 14.46 -20.86 -15.90
CA LEU A 5 15.11 -19.72 -16.54
C LEU A 5 14.13 -18.87 -17.37
N ARG A 6 13.12 -19.48 -18.00
CA ARG A 6 12.04 -18.77 -18.70
C ARG A 6 11.10 -18.03 -17.74
N ILE A 7 10.77 -18.64 -16.60
CA ILE A 7 9.97 -17.99 -15.55
C ILE A 7 10.75 -16.83 -14.94
N ALA A 8 12.04 -17.02 -14.61
CA ALA A 8 12.89 -15.97 -14.08
C ALA A 8 13.06 -14.80 -15.06
N LEU A 9 13.27 -15.09 -16.35
CA LEU A 9 13.28 -14.06 -17.40
C LEU A 9 11.95 -13.31 -17.43
N SER A 10 10.83 -14.03 -17.29
CA SER A 10 9.51 -13.42 -17.37
C SER A 10 9.18 -12.51 -16.18
N ILE A 11 9.58 -12.93 -14.97
CA ILE A 11 9.52 -12.11 -13.76
C ILE A 11 10.41 -10.87 -13.93
N GLY A 12 11.64 -11.05 -14.42
CA GLY A 12 12.59 -9.95 -14.66
C GLY A 12 12.05 -8.91 -15.65
N VAL A 13 11.45 -9.35 -16.76
CA VAL A 13 10.81 -8.45 -17.75
C VAL A 13 9.62 -7.70 -17.14
N SER A 14 8.82 -8.35 -16.30
CA SER A 14 7.68 -7.71 -15.62
C SER A 14 8.15 -6.61 -14.67
N PHE A 15 9.15 -6.91 -13.84
CA PHE A 15 9.74 -5.91 -12.95
C PHE A 15 10.42 -4.77 -13.70
N ALA A 16 11.11 -5.06 -14.81
CA ALA A 16 11.71 -4.01 -15.63
C ALA A 16 10.66 -3.05 -16.22
N ILE A 17 9.57 -3.59 -16.78
CA ILE A 17 8.49 -2.75 -17.35
C ILE A 17 7.80 -1.95 -16.24
N LEU A 18 7.46 -2.58 -15.11
CA LEU A 18 6.86 -1.88 -13.98
C LEU A 18 7.77 -0.79 -13.42
N ALA A 19 9.06 -1.07 -13.26
CA ALA A 19 10.03 -0.07 -12.79
C ALA A 19 10.12 1.12 -13.74
N LEU A 20 10.16 0.87 -15.06
CA LEU A 20 10.19 1.94 -16.07
C LEU A 20 8.89 2.75 -16.08
N LEU A 21 7.72 2.10 -15.94
CA LEU A 21 6.44 2.79 -15.86
C LEU A 21 6.37 3.68 -14.63
N LEU A 22 6.69 3.12 -13.45
CA LEU A 22 6.67 3.84 -12.18
C LEU A 22 7.69 4.98 -12.18
N GLN A 23 8.89 4.77 -12.73
CA GLN A 23 9.88 5.82 -12.91
C GLN A 23 9.34 6.93 -13.84
N GLY A 24 8.79 6.56 -15.00
CA GLY A 24 8.32 7.53 -15.99
C GLY A 24 7.15 8.39 -15.51
N VAL A 25 6.32 7.90 -14.58
CA VAL A 25 5.22 8.68 -13.99
C VAL A 25 5.61 9.37 -12.68
N SER A 26 6.74 9.01 -12.07
CA SER A 26 7.24 9.66 -10.85
C SER A 26 8.31 10.73 -11.12
N THR A 27 8.89 10.76 -12.33
CA THR A 27 9.81 11.83 -12.75
C THR A 27 9.09 13.18 -12.79
N GLY A 28 9.53 14.13 -11.96
CA GLY A 28 8.96 15.47 -11.85
C GLY A 28 7.85 15.61 -10.80
N VAL A 29 7.51 14.54 -10.08
CA VAL A 29 6.58 14.56 -8.93
C VAL A 29 7.40 14.46 -7.65
N ALA A 30 7.17 15.40 -6.72
CA ALA A 30 7.82 15.44 -5.42
C ALA A 30 7.52 14.13 -4.63
N ASP A 31 8.49 13.67 -3.82
CA ASP A 31 8.43 12.36 -3.16
C ASP A 31 7.19 12.17 -2.27
N ASP A 32 6.66 13.26 -1.72
CA ASP A 32 5.46 13.36 -0.87
C ASP A 32 4.14 13.33 -1.67
N GLN A 33 4.19 13.69 -2.95
CA GLN A 33 3.02 13.64 -3.86
C GLN A 33 2.97 12.37 -4.68
N ARG A 34 3.96 11.47 -4.55
CA ARG A 34 3.96 10.20 -5.29
C ARG A 34 2.88 9.28 -4.73
N PRO A 35 1.91 8.85 -5.56
CA PRO A 35 0.88 7.98 -5.05
C PRO A 35 1.45 6.60 -4.70
N GLY A 36 1.07 6.08 -3.54
CA GLY A 36 1.60 4.82 -3.03
C GLY A 36 0.77 3.62 -3.50
N VAL A 37 1.39 2.63 -4.14
CA VAL A 37 0.71 1.37 -4.50
C VAL A 37 0.12 0.68 -3.27
N LEU A 38 0.89 0.65 -2.18
CA LEU A 38 0.46 0.02 -0.93
C LEU A 38 -0.71 0.77 -0.29
N ALA A 39 -0.66 2.11 -0.26
CA ALA A 39 -1.75 2.94 0.25
C ALA A 39 -3.04 2.72 -0.55
N ALA A 40 -2.96 2.67 -1.89
CA ALA A 40 -4.11 2.39 -2.74
C ALA A 40 -4.73 1.01 -2.47
N LEU A 41 -3.91 -0.01 -2.21
CA LEU A 41 -4.38 -1.34 -1.86
C LEU A 41 -5.02 -1.41 -0.47
N GLN A 42 -4.43 -0.74 0.53
CA GLN A 42 -4.94 -0.71 1.90
C GLN A 42 -6.28 0.04 2.01
N ASN A 43 -6.40 1.14 1.26
CA ASN A 43 -7.59 1.98 1.27
C ASN A 43 -8.72 1.41 0.38
N THR A 44 -8.49 0.30 -0.33
CA THR A 44 -9.47 -0.27 -1.27
C THR A 44 -10.81 -0.56 -0.59
N THR A 45 -11.91 -0.15 -1.24
CA THR A 45 -13.27 -0.34 -0.72
C THR A 45 -13.74 -1.80 -0.88
N TRP A 46 -13.72 -2.56 0.21
CA TRP A 46 -14.05 -3.99 0.22
C TRP A 46 -15.46 -4.34 -0.29
N GLY A 47 -16.45 -3.49 -0.04
CA GLY A 47 -17.82 -3.71 -0.56
C GLY A 47 -17.85 -3.81 -2.10
N LEU A 48 -17.05 -2.98 -2.79
CA LEU A 48 -16.94 -3.01 -4.25
C LEU A 48 -16.10 -4.20 -4.73
N VAL A 49 -15.08 -4.62 -3.98
CA VAL A 49 -14.33 -5.87 -4.27
C VAL A 49 -15.25 -7.09 -4.19
N LEU A 50 -16.15 -7.15 -3.20
CA LEU A 50 -17.14 -8.23 -3.08
C LEU A 50 -18.18 -8.19 -4.21
N ALA A 51 -18.58 -7.00 -4.66
CA ALA A 51 -19.45 -6.84 -5.84
C ALA A 51 -18.76 -7.33 -7.12
N TYR A 52 -17.48 -7.00 -7.31
CA TYR A 52 -16.65 -7.53 -8.40
C TYR A 52 -16.59 -9.07 -8.34
N LEU A 53 -16.33 -9.65 -7.16
CA LEU A 53 -16.33 -11.09 -6.95
C LEU A 53 -17.67 -11.73 -7.36
N GLY A 54 -18.80 -11.12 -6.99
CA GLY A 54 -20.13 -11.58 -7.40
C GLY A 54 -20.29 -11.62 -8.93
N LEU A 55 -19.93 -10.54 -9.63
CA LEU A 55 -19.97 -10.48 -11.09
C LEU A 55 -18.99 -11.46 -11.76
N TYR A 56 -17.80 -11.65 -11.18
CA TYR A 56 -16.84 -12.62 -11.65
C TYR A 56 -17.42 -14.05 -11.62
N LEU A 57 -18.06 -14.45 -10.52
CA LEU A 57 -18.67 -15.77 -10.37
C LEU A 57 -19.84 -15.98 -11.35
N VAL A 58 -20.67 -14.97 -11.57
CA VAL A 58 -21.74 -15.02 -12.59
C VAL A 58 -21.13 -15.18 -13.98
N THR A 59 -20.10 -14.40 -14.29
CA THR A 59 -19.39 -14.47 -15.59
C THR A 59 -18.76 -15.84 -15.81
N LEU A 60 -18.19 -16.44 -14.77
CA LEU A 60 -17.63 -17.79 -14.80
C LEU A 60 -18.67 -18.83 -15.21
N VAL A 61 -19.86 -18.79 -14.62
CA VAL A 61 -20.96 -19.73 -14.93
C VAL A 61 -21.45 -19.56 -16.37
N ILE A 62 -21.66 -18.31 -16.81
CA ILE A 62 -22.10 -18.01 -18.18
C ILE A 62 -21.05 -18.45 -19.20
N ARG A 63 -19.76 -18.20 -18.93
CA ARG A 63 -18.64 -18.63 -19.77
C ARG A 63 -18.58 -20.15 -19.86
N ALA A 64 -18.74 -20.85 -18.74
CA ALA A 64 -18.76 -22.30 -18.71
C ALA A 64 -19.96 -22.89 -19.49
N TYR A 65 -21.13 -22.24 -19.43
CA TYR A 65 -22.29 -22.61 -20.24
C TYR A 65 -22.02 -22.39 -21.73
N ARG A 66 -21.41 -21.26 -22.11
CA ARG A 66 -21.02 -20.98 -23.49
C ARG A 66 -20.07 -22.05 -24.03
N TYR A 67 -19.05 -22.44 -23.28
CA TYR A 67 -18.14 -23.52 -23.69
C TYR A 67 -18.88 -24.86 -23.84
N GLN A 68 -19.80 -25.18 -22.94
CA GLN A 68 -20.63 -26.37 -23.05
C GLN A 68 -21.47 -26.37 -24.34
N LEU A 69 -22.07 -25.22 -24.69
CA LEU A 69 -22.83 -25.04 -25.91
C LEU A 69 -21.95 -25.23 -27.15
N LEU A 70 -20.75 -24.65 -27.17
CA LEU A 70 -19.80 -24.78 -28.27
C LEU A 70 -19.40 -26.25 -28.52
N LEU A 71 -19.17 -27.03 -27.45
CA LEU A 71 -18.89 -28.46 -27.56
C LEU A 71 -20.07 -29.27 -28.11
N ARG A 72 -21.31 -28.93 -27.70
CA ARG A 72 -22.53 -29.56 -28.24
C ARG A 72 -22.70 -29.26 -29.72
N VAL A 73 -22.49 -28.01 -30.12
CA VAL A 73 -22.60 -27.57 -31.52
C VAL A 73 -21.52 -28.21 -32.38
N SER A 74 -20.33 -28.48 -31.84
CA SER A 74 -19.29 -29.19 -32.59
C SER A 74 -19.56 -30.69 -32.80
N GLY A 75 -20.66 -31.24 -32.28
CA GLY A 75 -21.00 -32.66 -32.42
C GLY A 75 -20.25 -33.60 -31.46
N GLU A 76 -19.67 -33.08 -30.37
CA GLU A 76 -19.04 -33.92 -29.35
C GLU A 76 -20.09 -34.76 -28.61
N VAL A 77 -19.77 -36.04 -28.37
CA VAL A 77 -20.65 -36.97 -27.64
C VAL A 77 -20.41 -36.87 -26.13
N ASN A 78 -19.14 -36.74 -25.73
CA ASN A 78 -18.72 -36.71 -24.32
C ASN A 78 -18.71 -35.29 -23.75
N VAL A 79 -19.83 -34.55 -23.86
CA VAL A 79 -19.89 -33.17 -23.36
C VAL A 79 -19.94 -33.15 -21.82
N PRO A 80 -19.00 -32.47 -21.14
CA PRO A 80 -19.02 -32.40 -19.68
C PRO A 80 -20.24 -31.64 -19.16
N ASN A 81 -20.72 -32.00 -17.97
CA ASN A 81 -21.83 -31.30 -17.32
C ASN A 81 -21.43 -29.90 -16.82
N MET A 82 -22.41 -29.11 -16.38
CA MET A 82 -22.19 -27.72 -16.00
C MET A 82 -21.16 -27.55 -14.87
N ARG A 83 -21.15 -28.46 -13.88
CA ARG A 83 -20.18 -28.41 -12.77
C ARG A 83 -18.76 -28.69 -13.26
N GLN A 84 -18.61 -29.67 -14.14
CA GLN A 84 -17.33 -30.01 -14.77
C GLN A 84 -16.83 -28.87 -15.65
N MET A 85 -17.72 -28.24 -16.42
CA MET A 85 -17.38 -27.08 -17.24
C MET A 85 -17.00 -25.86 -16.39
N ALA A 86 -17.65 -25.63 -15.25
CA ALA A 86 -17.28 -24.56 -14.33
C ALA A 86 -15.87 -24.76 -13.75
N LEU A 87 -15.51 -26.01 -13.37
CA LEU A 87 -14.16 -26.35 -12.93
C LEU A 87 -13.12 -26.05 -14.01
N VAL A 88 -13.34 -26.57 -15.23
CA VAL A 88 -12.41 -26.36 -16.36
C VAL A 88 -12.27 -24.87 -16.66
N THR A 89 -13.38 -24.13 -16.66
CA THR A 89 -13.38 -22.70 -16.99
C THR A 89 -12.65 -21.88 -15.93
N GLY A 90 -12.84 -22.17 -14.65
CA GLY A 90 -12.17 -21.43 -13.56
C GLY A 90 -10.68 -21.69 -13.52
N VAL A 91 -10.26 -22.95 -13.72
CA VAL A 91 -8.83 -23.29 -13.87
C VAL A 91 -8.26 -22.61 -15.11
N ARG A 92 -9.00 -22.59 -16.23
CA ARG A 92 -8.58 -21.88 -17.44
C ARG A 92 -8.35 -20.41 -17.16
N ASN A 93 -9.29 -19.69 -16.57
CA ASN A 93 -9.18 -18.24 -16.31
C ASN A 93 -7.88 -17.91 -15.58
N MET A 94 -7.62 -18.62 -14.48
CA MET A 94 -6.37 -18.54 -13.74
C MET A 94 -5.12 -18.78 -14.59
N THR A 95 -5.12 -19.86 -15.39
CA THR A 95 -3.93 -20.21 -16.18
C THR A 95 -3.65 -19.25 -17.32
N VAL A 96 -4.68 -18.63 -17.91
CA VAL A 96 -4.55 -17.69 -19.04
C VAL A 96 -3.66 -16.52 -18.67
N ASP A 97 -3.85 -15.98 -17.47
CA ASP A 97 -3.10 -14.80 -17.02
C ASP A 97 -1.72 -15.20 -16.48
N MET A 98 -1.59 -16.39 -15.89
CA MET A 98 -0.33 -16.87 -15.31
C MET A 98 0.77 -17.16 -16.33
N LEU A 99 0.41 -17.64 -17.53
CA LEU A 99 1.38 -18.07 -18.55
C LEU A 99 1.54 -17.02 -19.66
N PRO A 100 2.78 -16.76 -20.12
CA PRO A 100 3.05 -15.75 -21.13
C PRO A 100 2.31 -16.02 -22.44
N ALA A 101 1.99 -14.95 -23.18
CA ALA A 101 1.30 -14.99 -24.47
C ALA A 101 -0.02 -15.79 -24.45
N ARG A 102 -0.74 -15.77 -23.31
CA ARG A 102 -2.00 -16.52 -23.10
C ARG A 102 -1.87 -18.02 -23.36
N LEU A 103 -0.68 -18.61 -23.24
CA LEU A 103 -0.49 -20.06 -23.41
C LEU A 103 -1.35 -20.90 -22.45
N GLY A 104 -1.83 -20.30 -21.35
CA GLY A 104 -2.78 -20.89 -20.43
C GLY A 104 -4.13 -21.26 -21.04
N GLU A 105 -4.50 -20.71 -22.20
CA GLU A 105 -5.71 -21.15 -22.91
C GLU A 105 -5.66 -22.65 -23.27
N LEU A 106 -4.46 -23.20 -23.45
CA LEU A 106 -4.26 -24.63 -23.68
C LEU A 106 -4.62 -25.49 -22.45
N GLY A 107 -4.69 -24.90 -21.26
CA GLY A 107 -5.17 -25.56 -20.05
C GLY A 107 -6.59 -26.08 -20.21
N TYR A 108 -7.47 -25.33 -20.88
CA TYR A 108 -8.82 -25.77 -21.24
C TYR A 108 -8.80 -27.06 -22.07
N VAL A 109 -7.98 -27.08 -23.12
CA VAL A 109 -7.85 -28.25 -24.01
C VAL A 109 -7.33 -29.46 -23.25
N GLY A 110 -6.29 -29.27 -22.42
CA GLY A 110 -5.69 -30.34 -21.63
C GLY A 110 -6.65 -30.95 -20.61
N LEU A 111 -7.41 -30.11 -19.90
CA LEU A 111 -8.37 -30.55 -18.89
C LEU A 111 -9.56 -31.28 -19.51
N LEU A 112 -10.07 -30.81 -20.65
CA LEU A 112 -11.18 -31.49 -21.35
C LEU A 112 -10.74 -32.80 -21.97
N ASN A 113 -9.62 -32.81 -22.69
CA ASN A 113 -9.17 -33.99 -23.42
C ASN A 113 -8.71 -35.11 -22.48
N ARG A 114 -7.79 -34.82 -21.56
CA ARG A 114 -7.27 -35.83 -20.63
C ARG A 114 -8.17 -36.06 -19.42
N GLY A 115 -8.96 -35.06 -19.06
CA GLY A 115 -9.89 -35.14 -17.93
C GLY A 115 -11.21 -35.78 -18.32
N TYR A 116 -11.93 -35.20 -19.26
CA TYR A 116 -13.30 -35.61 -19.53
C TYR A 116 -13.47 -36.42 -20.81
N GLY A 117 -12.39 -36.73 -21.53
CA GLY A 117 -12.43 -37.58 -22.73
C GLY A 117 -13.05 -36.88 -23.94
N VAL A 118 -13.05 -35.55 -23.96
CA VAL A 118 -13.45 -34.74 -25.12
C VAL A 118 -12.37 -34.89 -26.20
N LYS A 119 -12.76 -35.11 -27.45
CA LYS A 119 -11.79 -35.28 -28.53
C LYS A 119 -11.04 -33.98 -28.78
N LEU A 120 -9.74 -34.10 -29.07
CA LEU A 120 -8.84 -32.96 -29.21
C LEU A 120 -9.36 -31.91 -30.21
N HIS A 121 -9.85 -32.34 -31.38
CA HIS A 121 -10.36 -31.41 -32.40
C HIS A 121 -11.58 -30.61 -31.93
N HIS A 122 -12.48 -31.19 -31.12
CA HIS A 122 -13.61 -30.46 -30.53
C HIS A 122 -13.15 -29.47 -29.43
N CYS A 123 -12.15 -29.84 -28.62
CA CYS A 123 -11.53 -28.92 -27.66
C CYS A 123 -10.94 -27.69 -28.35
N VAL A 124 -10.09 -27.90 -29.37
CA VAL A 124 -9.41 -26.78 -30.03
C VAL A 124 -10.38 -25.95 -30.88
N SER A 125 -11.35 -26.59 -31.54
CA SER A 125 -12.36 -25.84 -32.33
C SER A 125 -13.29 -25.02 -31.46
N SER A 126 -13.74 -25.56 -30.31
CA SER A 126 -14.55 -24.78 -29.35
C SER A 126 -13.76 -23.62 -28.74
N LEU A 127 -12.47 -23.81 -28.46
CA LEU A 127 -11.58 -22.73 -28.01
C LEU A 127 -11.44 -21.65 -29.10
N GLY A 128 -11.07 -22.02 -30.33
CA GLY A 128 -10.91 -21.09 -31.44
C GLY A 128 -12.18 -20.30 -31.71
N LEU A 129 -13.33 -20.98 -31.73
CA LEU A 129 -14.63 -20.34 -31.96
C LEU A 129 -14.96 -19.36 -30.83
N SER A 130 -14.65 -19.72 -29.58
CA SER A 130 -14.83 -18.81 -28.44
C SER A 130 -13.99 -17.53 -28.56
N ILE A 131 -12.74 -17.63 -29.03
CA ILE A 131 -11.85 -16.48 -29.26
C ILE A 131 -12.43 -15.59 -30.36
N ALA A 132 -12.88 -16.18 -31.48
CA ALA A 132 -13.46 -15.44 -32.59
C ALA A 132 -14.70 -14.64 -32.15
N PHE A 133 -15.64 -15.27 -31.42
CA PHE A 133 -16.79 -14.56 -30.87
C PHE A 133 -16.42 -13.55 -29.79
N ASP A 134 -15.38 -13.79 -29.01
CA ASP A 134 -14.87 -12.83 -28.01
C ASP A 134 -14.29 -11.58 -28.68
N LEU A 135 -13.64 -11.70 -29.84
CA LEU A 135 -13.17 -10.56 -30.64
C LEU A 135 -14.33 -9.76 -31.24
N LEU A 136 -15.35 -10.45 -31.77
CA LEU A 136 -16.57 -9.79 -32.27
C LEU A 136 -17.32 -9.07 -31.15
N ALA A 137 -17.41 -9.68 -29.98
CA ALA A 137 -18.04 -9.08 -28.80
C ALA A 137 -17.28 -7.86 -28.29
N LEU A 138 -15.94 -7.91 -28.26
CA LEU A 138 -15.11 -6.76 -27.92
C LEU A 138 -15.34 -5.60 -28.89
N LEU A 139 -15.40 -5.89 -30.19
CA LEU A 139 -15.63 -4.89 -31.21
C LEU A 139 -17.02 -4.27 -31.13
N ALA A 140 -18.05 -5.06 -30.78
CA ALA A 140 -19.39 -4.53 -30.49
C ALA A 140 -19.36 -3.55 -29.30
N ILE A 141 -18.57 -3.82 -28.25
CA ILE A 141 -18.43 -2.91 -27.11
C ILE A 141 -17.69 -1.63 -27.50
N VAL A 142 -16.60 -1.74 -28.26
CA VAL A 142 -15.88 -0.56 -28.78
C VAL A 142 -16.82 0.30 -29.63
N LEU A 143 -17.63 -0.33 -30.49
CA LEU A 143 -18.65 0.37 -31.27
C LEU A 143 -19.69 1.08 -30.41
N LEU A 144 -20.18 0.44 -29.34
CA LEU A 144 -21.11 1.08 -28.40
C LEU A 144 -20.48 2.28 -27.69
N ILE A 145 -19.20 2.17 -27.28
CA ILE A 145 -18.46 3.29 -26.70
C ILE A 145 -18.36 4.44 -27.71
N MET A 146 -17.99 4.16 -28.95
CA MET A 146 -17.90 5.19 -30.00
C MET A 146 -19.25 5.81 -30.37
N LEU A 147 -20.31 5.00 -30.44
CA LEU A 147 -21.67 5.48 -30.65
C LEU A 147 -22.14 6.39 -29.53
N SER A 148 -21.80 6.07 -28.28
CA SER A 148 -22.16 6.91 -27.12
C SER A 148 -21.56 8.33 -27.22
N GLN A 149 -20.41 8.48 -27.89
CA GLN A 149 -19.79 9.78 -28.12
C GLN A 149 -20.56 10.65 -29.13
N LEU A 150 -21.37 10.05 -30.01
CA LEU A 150 -22.22 10.81 -30.94
C LEU A 150 -23.32 11.61 -30.23
N PHE A 151 -23.71 11.20 -29.02
CA PHE A 151 -24.76 11.84 -28.24
C PHE A 151 -24.24 12.93 -27.28
N GLY A 152 -22.93 13.20 -27.28
CA GLY A 152 -22.30 14.27 -26.50
C GLY A 152 -22.33 15.62 -27.21
N THR A 153 -22.17 16.73 -26.46
CA THR A 153 -22.29 18.12 -26.95
C THR A 153 -21.09 18.62 -27.79
N GLY A 154 -20.28 17.73 -28.37
CA GLY A 154 -19.04 18.08 -29.06
C GLY A 154 -18.54 17.01 -30.04
N LEU A 155 -19.32 16.77 -31.09
CA LEU A 155 -19.02 15.77 -32.12
C LEU A 155 -17.80 16.16 -32.96
N GLN A 156 -16.67 15.49 -32.72
CA GLN A 156 -15.44 15.72 -33.47
C GLN A 156 -15.43 14.91 -34.79
N PRO A 157 -15.00 15.47 -35.94
CA PRO A 157 -14.97 14.76 -37.22
C PRO A 157 -14.17 13.46 -37.20
N TRP A 158 -13.08 13.41 -36.43
CA TRP A 158 -12.27 12.20 -36.28
C TRP A 158 -13.03 11.06 -35.57
N ALA A 159 -13.97 11.38 -34.67
CA ALA A 159 -14.77 10.38 -33.95
C ALA A 159 -15.74 9.65 -34.89
N VAL A 160 -16.32 10.38 -35.86
CA VAL A 160 -17.17 9.80 -36.92
C VAL A 160 -16.35 8.88 -37.82
N ALA A 161 -15.16 9.31 -38.25
CA ALA A 161 -14.27 8.49 -39.08
C ALA A 161 -13.79 7.22 -38.34
N ALA A 162 -13.48 7.34 -37.06
CA ALA A 162 -13.06 6.23 -36.22
C ALA A 162 -14.21 5.24 -35.98
N LEU A 163 -15.44 5.72 -35.79
CA LEU A 163 -16.64 4.90 -35.70
C LEU A 163 -16.91 4.13 -37.00
N VAL A 164 -16.86 4.81 -38.15
CA VAL A 164 -17.03 4.16 -39.47
C VAL A 164 -15.97 3.08 -39.67
N SER A 165 -14.71 3.37 -39.31
CA SER A 165 -13.62 2.40 -39.39
C SER A 165 -13.87 1.18 -38.50
N ALA A 166 -14.32 1.37 -37.26
CA ALA A 166 -14.67 0.27 -36.36
C ALA A 166 -15.83 -0.57 -36.91
N VAL A 167 -16.85 0.04 -37.54
CA VAL A 167 -17.97 -0.67 -38.15
C VAL A 167 -17.49 -1.52 -39.32
N ILE A 168 -16.61 -0.96 -40.17
CA ILE A 168 -16.02 -1.68 -41.30
C ILE A 168 -15.19 -2.86 -40.79
N ILE A 169 -14.32 -2.66 -39.78
CA ILE A 169 -13.53 -3.74 -39.18
C ILE A 169 -14.46 -4.83 -38.63
N ALA A 170 -15.59 -4.47 -38.04
CA ALA A 170 -16.55 -5.43 -37.50
C ALA A 170 -17.24 -6.24 -38.58
N ALA A 171 -17.69 -5.56 -39.63
CA ALA A 171 -18.26 -6.21 -40.79
C ALA A 171 -17.24 -7.15 -41.45
N VAL A 172 -16.00 -6.70 -41.65
CA VAL A 172 -14.92 -7.51 -42.23
C VAL A 172 -14.56 -8.70 -41.35
N ALA A 173 -14.47 -8.54 -40.04
CA ALA A 173 -14.20 -9.64 -39.13
C ALA A 173 -15.34 -10.67 -39.14
N PHE A 174 -16.59 -10.21 -39.14
CA PHE A 174 -17.78 -11.06 -39.17
C PHE A 174 -17.90 -11.82 -40.51
N VAL A 175 -17.80 -11.11 -41.64
CA VAL A 175 -17.79 -11.70 -42.98
C VAL A 175 -16.57 -12.61 -43.15
N GLY A 176 -15.42 -12.21 -42.64
CA GLY A 176 -14.20 -13.00 -42.62
C GLY A 176 -14.43 -14.36 -41.96
N LEU A 177 -15.03 -14.35 -40.76
CA LEU A 177 -15.30 -15.56 -40.01
C LEU A 177 -16.30 -16.48 -40.72
N PHE A 178 -17.45 -15.98 -41.18
CA PHE A 178 -18.53 -16.84 -41.68
C PHE A 178 -18.52 -17.09 -43.19
N ALA A 179 -17.88 -16.22 -43.98
CA ALA A 179 -17.90 -16.31 -45.44
C ALA A 179 -16.51 -16.61 -46.03
N ILE A 180 -15.43 -16.05 -45.47
CA ILE A 180 -14.09 -16.20 -46.04
C ILE A 180 -13.42 -17.47 -45.51
N VAL A 181 -13.42 -17.69 -44.18
CA VAL A 181 -12.78 -18.86 -43.56
C VAL A 181 -13.22 -20.18 -44.21
N PRO A 182 -14.53 -20.44 -44.43
CA PRO A 182 -14.94 -21.70 -45.04
C PRO A 182 -14.48 -21.87 -46.49
N ARG A 183 -14.60 -20.82 -47.31
CA ARG A 183 -14.15 -20.84 -48.71
C ARG A 183 -12.63 -21.03 -48.84
N VAL A 184 -11.87 -20.38 -47.96
CA VAL A 184 -10.41 -20.55 -47.92
C VAL A 184 -10.05 -21.95 -47.49
N ASN A 185 -10.76 -22.52 -46.50
CA ASN A 185 -10.57 -23.90 -46.10
C ASN A 185 -10.87 -24.86 -47.26
N ASP A 186 -11.98 -24.70 -47.99
CA ASP A 186 -12.31 -25.53 -49.15
C ASP A 186 -11.20 -25.49 -50.21
N TRP A 187 -10.67 -24.29 -50.49
CA TRP A 187 -9.54 -24.12 -51.41
C TRP A 187 -8.26 -24.82 -50.93
N ILE A 188 -7.93 -24.68 -49.64
CA ILE A 188 -6.79 -25.37 -49.01
C ILE A 188 -6.96 -26.89 -49.11
N GLN A 189 -8.15 -27.42 -48.82
CA GLN A 189 -8.42 -28.85 -48.85
C GLN A 189 -8.38 -29.41 -50.28
N GLN A 190 -8.86 -28.66 -51.28
CA GLN A 190 -8.74 -29.06 -52.68
C GLN A 190 -7.28 -29.15 -53.14
N ARG A 191 -6.41 -28.24 -52.67
CA ARG A 191 -5.02 -28.14 -53.15
C ARG A 191 -4.03 -28.96 -52.34
N TRP A 192 -4.27 -29.12 -51.04
CA TRP A 192 -3.37 -29.79 -50.09
C TRP A 192 -4.05 -30.85 -49.22
N GLY A 193 -5.27 -31.28 -49.53
CA GLY A 193 -6.05 -32.22 -48.69
C GLY A 193 -5.33 -33.55 -48.42
N LYS A 194 -4.56 -34.07 -49.39
CA LYS A 194 -3.72 -35.27 -49.19
C LYS A 194 -2.64 -35.09 -48.13
N ALA A 195 -2.15 -33.87 -47.91
CA ALA A 195 -1.19 -33.57 -46.85
C ALA A 195 -1.87 -33.50 -45.47
N SER A 196 -3.20 -33.31 -45.40
CA SER A 196 -3.95 -33.34 -44.13
C SER A 196 -4.05 -34.76 -43.55
N GLU A 197 -3.96 -35.80 -44.38
CA GLU A 197 -3.94 -37.21 -43.95
C GLU A 197 -2.59 -37.62 -43.33
N SER A 198 -1.57 -36.75 -43.39
CA SER A 198 -0.25 -36.99 -42.81
C SER A 198 -0.23 -36.75 -41.30
N GLU A 199 0.46 -37.63 -40.55
CA GLU A 199 0.80 -37.44 -39.12
C GLU A 199 1.82 -36.30 -38.86
N SER A 200 2.32 -35.66 -39.91
CA SER A 200 3.24 -34.52 -39.82
C SER A 200 2.61 -33.30 -39.13
N VAL A 201 3.46 -32.37 -38.68
CA VAL A 201 3.01 -31.11 -38.06
C VAL A 201 2.13 -30.30 -39.05
N ALA A 202 2.49 -30.31 -40.33
CA ALA A 202 1.71 -29.64 -41.38
C ALA A 202 0.32 -30.30 -41.57
N GLY A 203 0.24 -31.63 -41.58
CA GLY A 203 -1.04 -32.34 -41.68
C GLY A 203 -1.95 -32.08 -40.48
N LYS A 204 -1.39 -32.08 -39.26
CA LYS A 204 -2.10 -31.69 -38.03
C LYS A 204 -2.63 -30.26 -38.06
N PHE A 205 -1.88 -29.32 -38.62
CA PHE A 205 -2.32 -27.94 -38.80
C PHE A 205 -3.46 -27.83 -39.82
N LEU A 206 -3.38 -28.51 -40.96
CA LEU A 206 -4.44 -28.53 -41.98
C LEU A 206 -5.74 -29.14 -41.44
N ASN A 207 -5.65 -30.24 -40.69
CA ASN A 207 -6.81 -30.84 -40.01
C ASN A 207 -7.44 -29.90 -38.97
N PHE A 208 -6.60 -29.13 -38.27
CA PHE A 208 -7.09 -28.12 -37.34
C PHE A 208 -7.87 -27.01 -38.05
N VAL A 209 -7.34 -26.46 -39.14
CA VAL A 209 -8.03 -25.44 -39.96
C VAL A 209 -9.36 -25.97 -40.48
N ALA A 210 -9.38 -27.22 -40.94
CA ALA A 210 -10.60 -27.88 -41.41
C ALA A 210 -11.66 -28.01 -40.29
N ALA A 211 -11.26 -28.53 -39.12
CA ALA A 211 -12.17 -28.70 -37.99
C ALA A 211 -12.71 -27.37 -37.45
N PHE A 212 -11.88 -26.32 -37.42
CA PHE A 212 -12.29 -24.98 -37.06
C PHE A 212 -13.33 -24.43 -38.05
N SER A 213 -13.05 -24.55 -39.36
CA SER A 213 -13.96 -24.15 -40.43
C SER A 213 -15.30 -24.89 -40.35
N ASP A 214 -15.27 -26.21 -40.21
CA ASP A 214 -16.47 -27.04 -40.09
C ASP A 214 -17.30 -26.68 -38.85
N SER A 215 -16.63 -26.34 -37.74
CA SER A 215 -17.30 -25.84 -36.53
C SER A 215 -17.97 -24.48 -36.74
N VAL A 216 -17.36 -23.58 -37.51
CA VAL A 216 -17.97 -22.29 -37.88
C VAL A 216 -19.22 -22.51 -38.74
N GLU A 217 -19.14 -23.36 -39.76
CA GLU A 217 -20.29 -23.69 -40.62
C GLU A 217 -21.40 -24.38 -39.83
N THR A 218 -21.05 -25.34 -38.97
CA THR A 218 -22.01 -26.08 -38.16
C THR A 218 -22.71 -25.18 -37.15
N ALA A 219 -21.99 -24.24 -36.54
CA ALA A 219 -22.61 -23.22 -35.67
C ALA A 219 -23.60 -22.33 -36.42
N GLY A 220 -23.27 -21.96 -37.66
CA GLY A 220 -24.17 -21.26 -38.58
C GLY A 220 -25.43 -22.07 -38.90
N ARG A 221 -25.26 -23.33 -39.33
CA ARG A 221 -26.38 -24.24 -39.69
C ARG A 221 -27.26 -24.59 -38.50
N ALA A 222 -26.71 -24.69 -37.29
CA ALA A 222 -27.45 -24.99 -36.07
C ALA A 222 -28.31 -23.81 -35.57
N GLY A 223 -28.22 -22.62 -36.19
CA GLY A 223 -28.95 -21.41 -35.78
C GLY A 223 -28.55 -20.90 -34.39
N LYS A 224 -27.40 -21.33 -33.85
CA LYS A 224 -26.93 -20.94 -32.50
C LYS A 224 -25.94 -19.77 -32.51
N THR A 225 -25.51 -19.30 -33.68
CA THR A 225 -24.59 -18.16 -33.84
C THR A 225 -25.04 -16.93 -33.04
N GLY A 226 -26.31 -16.53 -33.14
CA GLY A 226 -26.83 -15.36 -32.42
C GLY A 226 -26.77 -15.53 -30.89
N VAL A 227 -27.07 -16.73 -30.39
CA VAL A 227 -26.98 -17.05 -28.95
C VAL A 227 -25.53 -17.02 -28.47
N ILE A 228 -24.59 -17.59 -29.23
CA ILE A 228 -23.17 -17.60 -28.86
C ILE A 228 -22.59 -16.19 -28.87
N LEU A 229 -22.96 -15.36 -29.86
CA LEU A 229 -22.57 -13.95 -29.92
C LEU A 229 -23.15 -13.18 -28.74
N ALA A 230 -24.44 -13.33 -28.43
CA ALA A 230 -25.09 -12.69 -27.30
C ALA A 230 -24.45 -13.08 -25.95
N LEU A 231 -24.13 -14.37 -25.76
CA LEU A 231 -23.39 -14.83 -24.58
C LEU A 231 -22.01 -14.20 -24.50
N SER A 232 -21.31 -14.05 -25.62
CA SER A 232 -19.97 -13.44 -25.66
C SER A 232 -20.01 -11.95 -25.34
N VAL A 233 -20.99 -11.22 -25.88
CA VAL A 233 -21.25 -9.82 -25.53
C VAL A 233 -21.58 -9.70 -24.04
N LEU A 234 -22.49 -10.53 -23.52
CA LEU A 234 -22.86 -10.53 -22.11
C LEU A 234 -21.66 -10.81 -21.19
N ILE A 235 -20.83 -11.81 -21.50
CA ILE A 235 -19.61 -12.12 -20.77
C ILE A 235 -18.67 -10.91 -20.74
N ARG A 236 -18.53 -10.20 -21.85
CA ARG A 236 -17.67 -9.02 -21.94
C ARG A 236 -18.23 -7.83 -21.18
N LEU A 237 -19.55 -7.58 -21.27
CA LEU A 237 -20.23 -6.54 -20.50
C LEU A 237 -20.08 -6.78 -19.00
N LEU A 238 -20.34 -8.01 -18.53
CA LEU A 238 -20.19 -8.36 -17.11
C LEU A 238 -18.73 -8.25 -16.65
N LYS A 239 -17.78 -8.66 -17.50
CA LYS A 239 -16.35 -8.52 -17.20
C LYS A 239 -15.95 -7.06 -17.02
N TYR A 240 -16.27 -6.18 -17.98
CA TYR A 240 -15.90 -4.77 -17.90
C TYR A 240 -16.70 -4.01 -16.85
N ALA A 241 -17.94 -4.39 -16.57
CA ALA A 241 -18.69 -3.88 -15.41
C ALA A 241 -18.00 -4.27 -14.10
N GLY A 242 -17.56 -5.53 -13.96
CA GLY A 242 -16.80 -5.99 -12.81
C GLY A 242 -15.48 -5.24 -12.65
N PHE A 243 -14.69 -5.11 -13.72
CA PHE A 243 -13.44 -4.35 -13.68
C PHE A 243 -13.64 -2.87 -13.43
N TYR A 244 -14.73 -2.27 -13.91
CA TYR A 244 -15.08 -0.90 -13.60
C TYR A 244 -15.43 -0.73 -12.12
N ILE A 245 -16.19 -1.65 -11.54
CA ILE A 245 -16.45 -1.67 -10.09
C ILE A 245 -15.15 -1.83 -9.30
N LEU A 246 -14.26 -2.70 -9.75
CA LEU A 246 -12.96 -2.90 -9.12
C LEU A 246 -12.05 -1.67 -9.26
N PHE A 247 -12.11 -0.98 -10.39
CA PHE A 247 -11.48 0.32 -10.59
C PHE A 247 -12.00 1.34 -9.58
N LEU A 248 -13.32 1.45 -9.42
CA LEU A 248 -13.91 2.34 -8.40
C LEU A 248 -13.49 1.93 -6.98
N ALA A 249 -13.36 0.64 -6.70
CA ALA A 249 -12.91 0.15 -5.39
C ALA A 249 -11.53 0.70 -5.00
N VAL A 250 -10.63 0.84 -5.98
CA VAL A 250 -9.26 1.35 -5.79
C VAL A 250 -9.21 2.87 -5.92
N ALA A 251 -9.92 3.44 -6.91
CA ALA A 251 -9.86 4.85 -7.26
C ALA A 251 -10.60 5.75 -6.26
N VAL A 252 -11.83 5.41 -5.87
CA VAL A 252 -12.65 6.26 -4.97
C VAL A 252 -11.92 6.66 -3.68
N PRO A 253 -11.28 5.74 -2.93
CA PRO A 253 -10.66 6.09 -1.66
C PRO A 253 -9.28 6.77 -1.78
N SER A 254 -8.64 6.72 -2.95
CA SER A 254 -7.24 7.18 -3.10
C SER A 254 -7.04 8.25 -4.18
N PHE A 255 -7.95 8.35 -5.15
CA PHE A 255 -7.79 9.12 -6.39
C PHE A 255 -9.13 9.71 -6.86
N THR A 256 -9.56 10.79 -6.22
CA THR A 256 -10.87 11.44 -6.50
C THR A 256 -11.00 11.88 -7.97
N GLU A 257 -9.95 12.42 -8.57
CA GLU A 257 -9.94 12.83 -9.98
C GLU A 257 -10.21 11.66 -10.95
N LEU A 258 -9.62 10.49 -10.67
CA LEU A 258 -9.82 9.28 -11.47
C LEU A 258 -11.21 8.67 -11.27
N SER A 259 -11.74 8.74 -10.05
CA SER A 259 -13.09 8.24 -9.76
C SER A 259 -14.19 9.04 -10.49
N GLY A 260 -13.92 10.30 -10.83
CA GLY A 260 -14.81 11.17 -11.60
C GLY A 260 -14.75 10.98 -13.11
N LEU A 261 -13.87 10.12 -13.64
CA LEU A 261 -13.75 9.92 -15.09
C LEU A 261 -15.02 9.28 -15.69
N PRO A 262 -15.40 9.66 -16.92
CA PRO A 262 -16.48 8.99 -17.63
C PRO A 262 -16.20 7.50 -17.77
N MET A 263 -17.21 6.66 -17.50
CA MET A 263 -17.10 5.19 -17.58
C MET A 263 -16.49 4.72 -18.91
N ALA A 264 -16.82 5.38 -20.02
CA ALA A 264 -16.28 5.07 -21.33
C ALA A 264 -14.73 5.18 -21.40
N GLN A 265 -14.15 6.17 -20.71
CA GLN A 265 -12.69 6.33 -20.67
C GLN A 265 -12.03 5.24 -19.85
N VAL A 266 -12.60 4.92 -18.67
CA VAL A 266 -12.09 3.85 -17.79
C VAL A 266 -12.19 2.49 -18.49
N VAL A 267 -13.32 2.17 -19.10
CA VAL A 267 -13.50 0.92 -19.85
C VAL A 267 -12.55 0.82 -21.04
N SER A 268 -12.28 1.94 -21.72
CA SER A 268 -11.27 1.98 -22.79
C SER A 268 -9.87 1.66 -22.27
N ALA A 269 -9.49 2.20 -21.11
CA ALA A 269 -8.21 1.88 -20.47
C ALA A 269 -8.11 0.42 -20.02
N LEU A 270 -9.20 -0.14 -19.46
CA LEU A 270 -9.29 -1.57 -19.12
C LEU A 270 -9.12 -2.48 -20.35
N ILE A 271 -9.70 -2.10 -21.49
CA ILE A 271 -9.49 -2.78 -22.78
C ILE A 271 -8.02 -2.64 -23.21
N GLY A 272 -7.42 -1.45 -23.06
CA GLY A 272 -6.01 -1.19 -23.29
C GLY A 272 -5.09 -2.14 -22.53
N GLY A 273 -5.36 -2.36 -21.23
CA GLY A 273 -4.62 -3.31 -20.42
C GLY A 273 -4.76 -4.75 -20.90
N GLU A 274 -5.95 -5.18 -21.28
CA GLU A 274 -6.14 -6.52 -21.86
C GLU A 274 -5.38 -6.71 -23.17
N VAL A 275 -5.30 -5.67 -24.02
CA VAL A 275 -4.51 -5.69 -25.25
C VAL A 275 -3.03 -5.79 -24.90
N GLY A 276 -2.54 -5.00 -23.94
CA GLY A 276 -1.17 -5.07 -23.44
C GLY A 276 -0.80 -6.46 -22.93
N ALA A 277 -1.65 -7.07 -22.10
CA ALA A 277 -1.50 -8.44 -21.60
C ALA A 277 -1.56 -9.53 -22.70
N SER A 278 -2.12 -9.20 -23.87
CA SER A 278 -2.18 -10.12 -25.02
C SER A 278 -0.93 -10.10 -25.90
N LEU A 279 -0.06 -9.10 -25.73
CA LEU A 279 1.15 -8.99 -26.54
C LEU A 279 2.09 -10.16 -26.24
N PRO A 280 2.91 -10.60 -27.21
CA PRO A 280 3.88 -11.69 -27.03
C PRO A 280 5.11 -11.24 -26.24
N ILE A 281 4.89 -10.46 -25.18
CA ILE A 281 5.90 -10.03 -24.23
C ILE A 281 5.96 -11.09 -23.14
N PRO A 282 7.15 -11.59 -22.76
CA PRO A 282 7.28 -12.61 -21.73
C PRO A 282 7.05 -12.01 -20.34
N THR A 283 5.88 -11.47 -20.03
CA THR A 283 5.52 -10.99 -18.68
C THR A 283 4.90 -12.10 -17.85
N PHE A 284 5.19 -12.07 -16.55
CA PHE A 284 4.68 -13.00 -15.56
C PHE A 284 3.39 -12.43 -15.00
N MET A 285 2.30 -13.19 -15.08
CA MET A 285 0.97 -12.72 -14.69
C MET A 285 0.52 -11.44 -15.43
N SER A 286 1.12 -11.15 -16.60
CA SER A 286 0.92 -9.93 -17.38
C SER A 286 1.29 -8.61 -16.69
N PHE A 287 1.97 -8.65 -15.54
CA PHE A 287 2.44 -7.45 -14.85
C PHE A 287 3.41 -6.63 -15.74
N GLY A 288 3.26 -5.32 -15.70
CA GLY A 288 3.94 -4.35 -16.56
C GLY A 288 3.22 -4.17 -17.90
N ALA A 289 2.88 -5.25 -18.59
CA ALA A 289 2.23 -5.16 -19.90
C ALA A 289 0.78 -4.66 -19.81
N TYR A 290 0.03 -5.13 -18.80
CA TYR A 290 -1.34 -4.68 -18.54
C TYR A 290 -1.38 -3.19 -18.15
N GLU A 291 -0.47 -2.78 -17.26
CA GLU A 291 -0.37 -1.39 -16.80
C GLU A 291 0.07 -0.47 -17.94
N ALA A 292 1.07 -0.88 -18.75
CA ALA A 292 1.51 -0.11 -19.91
C ALA A 292 0.37 0.13 -20.92
N GLY A 293 -0.41 -0.91 -21.23
CA GLY A 293 -1.53 -0.81 -22.15
C GLY A 293 -2.63 0.13 -21.64
N SER A 294 -2.93 0.05 -20.34
CA SER A 294 -3.94 0.91 -19.69
C SER A 294 -3.48 2.36 -19.61
N ALA A 295 -2.23 2.59 -19.19
CA ALA A 295 -1.62 3.92 -19.08
C ALA A 295 -1.52 4.63 -20.43
N LEU A 296 -1.15 3.90 -21.50
CA LEU A 296 -1.13 4.45 -22.85
C LEU A 296 -2.51 4.99 -23.26
N VAL A 297 -3.57 4.24 -22.97
CA VAL A 297 -4.94 4.67 -23.31
C VAL A 297 -5.37 5.87 -22.47
N PHE A 298 -5.10 5.88 -21.16
CA PHE A 298 -5.37 7.06 -20.33
C PHE A 298 -4.62 8.30 -20.81
N LYS A 299 -3.37 8.16 -21.23
CA LYS A 299 -2.58 9.23 -21.85
C LYS A 299 -3.20 9.75 -23.15
N LEU A 300 -3.64 8.85 -24.03
CA LEU A 300 -4.30 9.20 -25.29
C LEU A 300 -5.66 9.89 -25.07
N LEU A 301 -6.35 9.56 -23.98
CA LEU A 301 -7.62 10.16 -23.59
C LEU A 301 -7.46 11.48 -22.81
N GLY A 302 -6.22 11.92 -22.55
CA GLY A 302 -5.94 13.20 -21.91
C GLY A 302 -6.14 13.22 -20.39
N VAL A 303 -6.06 12.08 -19.71
CA VAL A 303 -6.07 12.03 -18.24
C VAL A 303 -4.78 12.69 -17.73
N ALA A 304 -4.92 13.74 -16.91
CA ALA A 304 -3.80 14.55 -16.46
C ALA A 304 -2.87 13.78 -15.51
N ASP A 305 -3.43 13.12 -14.50
CA ASP A 305 -2.66 12.38 -13.50
C ASP A 305 -2.31 10.95 -13.97
N GLN A 306 -1.20 10.85 -14.71
CA GLN A 306 -0.68 9.58 -15.20
C GLN A 306 -0.12 8.70 -14.07
N ALA A 307 0.34 9.29 -12.96
CA ALA A 307 0.88 8.54 -11.84
C ALA A 307 -0.24 7.78 -11.12
N ALA A 308 -1.29 8.49 -10.73
CA ALA A 308 -2.46 7.88 -10.13
C ALA A 308 -3.13 6.88 -11.07
N ALA A 309 -3.15 7.13 -12.39
CA ALA A 309 -3.70 6.20 -13.36
C ALA A 309 -2.94 4.86 -13.39
N VAL A 310 -1.60 4.89 -13.45
CA VAL A 310 -0.75 3.68 -13.41
C VAL A 310 -0.96 2.92 -12.09
N ILE A 311 -0.98 3.63 -10.96
CA ILE A 311 -1.10 3.02 -9.64
C ILE A 311 -2.49 2.43 -9.41
N THR A 312 -3.55 3.12 -9.84
CA THR A 312 -4.92 2.58 -9.81
C THR A 312 -5.01 1.31 -10.62
N MET A 313 -4.48 1.31 -11.85
CA MET A 313 -4.53 0.14 -12.74
C MET A 313 -3.70 -1.02 -12.22
N LEU A 314 -2.56 -0.75 -11.61
CA LEU A 314 -1.78 -1.77 -10.90
C LEU A 314 -2.58 -2.36 -9.73
N GLY A 315 -3.27 -1.54 -8.94
CA GLY A 315 -4.14 -1.99 -7.86
C GLY A 315 -5.31 -2.85 -8.34
N VAL A 316 -5.99 -2.42 -9.41
CA VAL A 316 -7.04 -3.20 -10.09
C VAL A 316 -6.51 -4.55 -10.52
N HIS A 317 -5.32 -4.57 -11.15
CA HIS A 317 -4.73 -5.79 -11.65
C HIS A 317 -4.33 -6.74 -10.50
N ILE A 318 -3.71 -6.24 -9.44
CA ILE A 318 -3.37 -7.04 -8.24
C ILE A 318 -4.63 -7.69 -7.64
N TRP A 319 -5.70 -6.91 -7.43
CA TRP A 319 -6.94 -7.45 -6.86
C TRP A 319 -7.64 -8.43 -7.79
N SER A 320 -7.68 -8.15 -9.10
CA SER A 320 -8.28 -9.09 -10.06
C SER A 320 -7.51 -10.41 -10.06
N GLN A 321 -6.18 -10.35 -10.10
CA GLN A 321 -5.32 -11.53 -10.09
C GLN A 321 -5.48 -12.33 -8.80
N LEU A 322 -5.54 -11.68 -7.64
CA LEU A 322 -5.76 -12.35 -6.36
C LEU A 322 -7.07 -13.17 -6.36
N VAL A 323 -8.17 -12.57 -6.81
CA VAL A 323 -9.48 -13.23 -6.90
C VAL A 323 -9.41 -14.44 -7.86
N GLU A 324 -8.83 -14.25 -9.05
CA GLU A 324 -8.74 -15.31 -10.05
C GLU A 324 -7.84 -16.48 -9.61
N TYR A 325 -6.72 -16.20 -8.93
CA TYR A 325 -5.82 -17.23 -8.41
C TYR A 325 -6.42 -18.01 -7.25
N LEU A 326 -7.11 -17.35 -6.32
CA LEU A 326 -7.78 -18.03 -5.20
C LEU A 326 -8.87 -18.98 -5.70
N ILE A 327 -9.74 -18.51 -6.60
CA ILE A 327 -10.85 -19.30 -7.12
C ILE A 327 -10.33 -20.40 -8.04
N GLY A 328 -9.47 -20.07 -9.00
CA GLY A 328 -8.90 -21.04 -9.95
C GLY A 328 -8.09 -22.12 -9.24
N GLY A 329 -7.31 -21.76 -8.22
CA GLY A 329 -6.54 -22.70 -7.40
C GLY A 329 -7.44 -23.65 -6.62
N ALA A 330 -8.51 -23.14 -5.99
CA ALA A 330 -9.50 -23.95 -5.30
C ALA A 330 -10.22 -24.92 -6.26
N LEU A 331 -10.60 -24.45 -7.45
CA LEU A 331 -11.24 -25.27 -8.48
C LEU A 331 -10.28 -26.32 -9.06
N LEU A 332 -8.98 -26.01 -9.20
CA LEU A 332 -7.96 -26.98 -9.62
C LEU A 332 -7.80 -28.09 -8.57
N ALA A 333 -7.72 -27.74 -7.29
CA ALA A 333 -7.67 -28.71 -6.20
C ALA A 333 -8.90 -29.63 -6.21
N LEU A 334 -10.09 -29.04 -6.36
CA LEU A 334 -11.35 -29.79 -6.46
C LEU A 334 -11.37 -30.71 -7.68
N TYR A 335 -10.93 -30.23 -8.85
CA TYR A 335 -10.81 -31.03 -10.07
C TYR A 335 -9.89 -32.24 -9.87
N ILE A 336 -8.71 -32.05 -9.26
CA ILE A 336 -7.76 -33.13 -8.98
C ILE A 336 -8.38 -34.17 -8.02
N LEU A 337 -9.06 -33.72 -6.96
CA LEU A 337 -9.74 -34.60 -6.01
C LEU A 337 -10.85 -35.43 -6.68
N MET A 338 -11.69 -34.79 -7.49
CA MET A 338 -12.79 -35.46 -8.21
C MET A 338 -12.25 -36.49 -9.21
N ARG A 339 -11.17 -36.17 -9.95
CA ARG A 339 -10.55 -37.11 -10.89
C ARG A 339 -9.89 -38.29 -10.19
N ARG A 340 -9.25 -38.07 -9.04
CA ARG A 340 -8.69 -39.15 -8.23
C ARG A 340 -9.80 -40.09 -7.73
N ARG A 341 -10.94 -39.55 -7.30
CA ARG A 341 -12.10 -40.35 -6.87
C ARG A 341 -12.68 -41.17 -8.04
N ALA A 342 -12.95 -40.54 -9.18
CA ALA A 342 -13.46 -41.23 -10.37
C ALA A 342 -12.51 -42.34 -10.87
N LYS A 343 -11.19 -42.12 -10.82
CA LYS A 343 -10.20 -43.14 -11.19
C LYS A 343 -10.10 -44.28 -10.16
N ALA A 344 -10.37 -44.00 -8.88
CA ALA A 344 -10.43 -45.02 -7.83
C ALA A 344 -11.72 -45.87 -7.94
N ASP A 345 -12.85 -45.22 -8.21
CA ASP A 345 -14.15 -45.89 -8.39
C ASP A 345 -14.15 -46.79 -9.63
N ALA A 346 -13.49 -46.38 -10.73
CA ALA A 346 -13.33 -47.18 -11.94
C ALA A 346 -12.34 -48.35 -11.82
N ALA A 347 -11.50 -48.39 -10.77
CA ALA A 347 -10.40 -49.36 -10.65
C ALA A 347 -10.62 -50.42 -9.56
N GLY A 348 -11.73 -50.40 -8.81
CA GLY A 348 -12.12 -51.46 -7.87
C GLY A 348 -11.04 -51.88 -6.85
N LYS A 349 -10.15 -50.98 -6.43
CA LYS A 349 -9.03 -51.31 -5.52
C LYS A 349 -9.09 -50.52 -4.22
N ALA A 350 -8.99 -51.25 -3.10
CA ALA A 350 -8.81 -50.73 -1.76
C ALA A 350 -7.49 -49.94 -1.63
N ARG A 351 -7.52 -48.91 -0.78
CA ARG A 351 -6.44 -47.93 -0.55
C ARG A 351 -5.27 -48.53 0.24
N SER A 352 -4.04 -48.10 -0.06
CA SER A 352 -2.93 -48.12 0.91
C SER A 352 -2.67 -46.70 1.45
N PRO A 353 -2.27 -46.54 2.74
CA PRO A 353 -2.28 -45.23 3.41
C PRO A 353 -0.95 -44.46 3.39
N LEU A 354 0.04 -44.81 2.56
CA LEU A 354 1.42 -44.34 2.76
C LEU A 354 1.99 -43.35 1.73
N MET A 355 1.14 -42.57 1.04
CA MET A 355 1.63 -41.46 0.20
C MET A 355 0.69 -40.25 0.20
N ARG A 356 0.39 -39.73 1.39
CA ARG A 356 -0.53 -38.58 1.58
C ARG A 356 0.11 -37.26 2.00
N TRP A 357 1.40 -37.21 2.35
CA TRP A 357 1.95 -36.03 3.03
C TRP A 357 2.97 -35.20 2.23
N SER A 358 3.58 -35.71 1.16
CA SER A 358 4.59 -34.94 0.41
C SER A 358 4.00 -33.83 -0.47
N TRP A 359 2.78 -34.00 -0.98
CA TRP A 359 2.16 -33.01 -1.87
C TRP A 359 1.35 -31.94 -1.13
N MET A 360 0.79 -32.26 0.06
CA MET A 360 0.22 -31.24 0.95
C MET A 360 1.32 -30.36 1.53
N ALA A 361 2.49 -30.92 1.84
CA ALA A 361 3.65 -30.14 2.27
C ALA A 361 4.13 -29.16 1.19
N GLY A 362 4.14 -29.56 -0.09
CA GLY A 362 4.52 -28.68 -1.20
C GLY A 362 3.54 -27.51 -1.44
N ALA A 363 2.23 -27.78 -1.42
CA ALA A 363 1.22 -26.72 -1.57
C ALA A 363 1.14 -25.80 -0.34
N THR A 364 1.30 -26.36 0.86
CA THR A 364 1.37 -25.59 2.11
C THR A 364 2.66 -24.78 2.17
N ALA A 365 3.80 -25.28 1.69
CA ALA A 365 5.06 -24.53 1.67
C ALA A 365 5.01 -23.31 0.73
N VAL A 366 4.36 -23.43 -0.44
CA VAL A 366 4.15 -22.29 -1.35
C VAL A 366 3.16 -21.27 -0.76
N PHE A 367 2.09 -21.74 -0.12
CA PHE A 367 1.15 -20.88 0.61
C PHE A 367 1.83 -20.18 1.80
N VAL A 368 2.63 -20.89 2.59
CA VAL A 368 3.38 -20.34 3.74
C VAL A 368 4.49 -19.41 3.29
N ALA A 369 5.18 -19.67 2.17
CA ALA A 369 6.18 -18.76 1.62
C ALA A 369 5.54 -17.47 1.07
N GLY A 370 4.42 -17.58 0.35
CA GLY A 370 3.65 -16.41 -0.12
C GLY A 370 3.01 -15.62 1.03
N SER A 371 2.45 -16.30 2.02
CA SER A 371 1.89 -15.68 3.23
C SER A 371 2.98 -15.09 4.12
N GLY A 372 4.15 -15.73 4.18
CA GLY A 372 5.32 -15.26 4.91
C GLY A 372 5.96 -14.04 4.24
N PHE A 373 5.99 -13.99 2.91
CA PHE A 373 6.43 -12.82 2.14
C PHE A 373 5.44 -11.65 2.30
N LEU A 374 4.13 -11.91 2.22
CA LEU A 374 3.10 -10.90 2.50
C LEU A 374 3.16 -10.41 3.95
N ALA A 375 3.35 -11.30 4.92
CA ALA A 375 3.53 -10.93 6.32
C ALA A 375 4.83 -10.14 6.55
N TRP A 376 5.88 -10.42 5.78
CA TRP A 376 7.13 -9.66 5.81
C TRP A 376 6.96 -8.25 5.22
N GLU A 377 6.25 -8.12 4.09
CA GLU A 377 5.89 -6.82 3.49
C GLU A 377 4.94 -6.01 4.38
N LEU A 378 3.92 -6.65 4.99
CA LEU A 378 3.05 -6.00 5.96
C LEU A 378 3.81 -5.58 7.24
N ARG A 379 4.82 -6.35 7.66
CA ARG A 379 5.73 -5.95 8.75
C ARG A 379 6.68 -4.84 8.33
N ALA A 380 7.11 -4.78 7.07
CA ALA A 380 7.89 -3.67 6.54
C ALA A 380 7.03 -2.39 6.46
N ALA A 381 5.76 -2.51 6.09
CA ALA A 381 4.78 -1.42 6.11
C ALA A 381 4.51 -0.89 7.52
N LYS A 382 4.45 -1.76 8.54
CA LYS A 382 4.39 -1.33 9.95
C LYS A 382 5.57 -0.45 10.39
N LYS A 383 6.71 -0.50 9.70
CA LYS A 383 7.85 0.39 10.00
C LYS A 383 7.67 1.83 9.52
N LEU A 384 6.62 2.10 8.72
CA LEU A 384 6.31 3.45 8.20
C LEU A 384 5.48 4.30 9.18
N GLY A 385 5.10 3.76 10.34
CA GLY A 385 4.21 4.43 11.30
C GLY A 385 2.74 4.32 10.93
N ALA A 386 1.87 5.07 11.61
CA ALA A 386 0.45 5.07 11.31
C ALA A 386 0.15 5.84 10.01
N LEU A 387 -0.62 5.22 9.11
CA LEU A 387 -0.93 5.77 7.78
C LEU A 387 -2.21 6.61 7.76
N ALA A 388 -2.98 6.58 8.85
CA ALA A 388 -4.16 7.41 9.06
C ALA A 388 -4.06 8.07 10.44
N ALA A 389 -4.69 9.23 10.58
CA ALA A 389 -4.77 9.93 11.86
C ALA A 389 -5.44 9.05 12.91
N PRO A 390 -4.97 9.10 14.17
CA PRO A 390 -5.66 8.47 15.28
C PRO A 390 -7.05 9.10 15.47
N ALA A 391 -8.03 8.30 15.87
CA ALA A 391 -9.37 8.80 16.18
C ALA A 391 -9.30 9.83 17.32
N ALA A 392 -10.26 10.76 17.36
CA ALA A 392 -10.42 11.64 18.51
C ALA A 392 -10.52 10.80 19.78
N GLY A 393 -9.73 11.15 20.81
CA GLY A 393 -9.80 10.46 22.08
C GLY A 393 -11.12 10.75 22.80
N GLU A 394 -11.35 10.03 23.89
CA GLU A 394 -12.50 10.19 24.75
C GLU A 394 -12.05 10.59 26.16
N VAL A 395 -12.92 11.31 26.86
CA VAL A 395 -12.73 11.62 28.28
C VAL A 395 -12.74 10.33 29.10
N SER A 396 -11.77 10.15 30.01
CA SER A 396 -11.73 8.98 30.88
C SER A 396 -12.92 8.94 31.85
N ALA A 397 -13.45 7.75 32.13
CA ALA A 397 -14.62 7.58 33.00
C ALA A 397 -14.42 8.10 34.44
N ASP A 398 -13.16 8.19 34.88
CA ASP A 398 -12.72 8.63 36.19
C ASP A 398 -12.12 10.06 36.20
N GLU A 399 -12.22 10.80 35.08
CA GLU A 399 -11.60 12.12 34.90
C GLU A 399 -11.88 13.06 36.08
N ASN A 400 -13.14 13.22 36.47
CA ASN A 400 -13.55 14.24 37.44
C ASN A 400 -12.89 14.06 38.82
N GLU A 401 -12.73 12.82 39.27
CA GLU A 401 -12.12 12.53 40.58
C GLU A 401 -10.62 12.84 40.56
N TRP A 402 -9.91 12.29 39.58
CA TRP A 402 -8.46 12.45 39.49
C TRP A 402 -8.04 13.84 39.08
N ARG A 403 -8.83 14.53 38.24
CA ARG A 403 -8.60 15.91 37.84
C ARG A 403 -8.61 16.85 39.05
N GLU A 404 -9.55 16.68 39.97
CA GLU A 404 -9.61 17.50 41.19
C GLU A 404 -8.44 17.21 42.15
N LEU A 405 -8.01 15.95 42.25
CA LEU A 405 -6.80 15.59 43.01
C LEU A 405 -5.54 16.22 42.40
N SER A 406 -5.36 16.10 41.09
CA SER A 406 -4.22 16.69 40.38
C SER A 406 -4.22 18.21 40.51
N LYS A 407 -5.37 18.87 40.40
CA LYS A 407 -5.51 20.31 40.63
C LYS A 407 -5.05 20.72 42.03
N GLN A 408 -5.41 19.97 43.07
CA GLN A 408 -4.94 20.26 44.43
C GLN A 408 -3.42 20.16 44.54
N HIS A 409 -2.80 19.17 43.89
CA HIS A 409 -1.35 18.99 43.90
C HIS A 409 -0.57 20.08 43.16
N VAL A 410 -1.10 20.60 42.04
CA VAL A 410 -0.36 21.53 41.17
C VAL A 410 -0.75 23.00 41.32
N SER A 411 -1.86 23.31 42.01
CA SER A 411 -2.38 24.69 42.11
C SER A 411 -1.43 25.70 42.75
N SER A 412 -0.46 25.26 43.56
CA SER A 412 0.57 26.14 44.12
C SER A 412 1.71 26.46 43.13
N ILE A 413 1.76 25.78 41.99
CA ILE A 413 2.82 25.94 40.99
C ILE A 413 2.40 27.04 40.02
N ASN A 414 3.16 28.14 40.03
CA ASN A 414 2.96 29.21 39.06
C ASN A 414 3.65 28.87 37.75
N GLY A 415 2.95 28.17 36.86
CA GLY A 415 3.50 27.74 35.59
C GLY A 415 2.47 27.10 34.67
N PHE A 416 2.91 26.68 33.50
CA PHE A 416 2.08 25.96 32.54
C PHE A 416 2.86 24.87 31.82
N VAL A 417 2.12 23.87 31.33
CA VAL A 417 2.63 22.76 30.51
C VAL A 417 2.01 22.88 29.13
N VAL A 418 2.80 22.63 28.09
CA VAL A 418 2.31 22.46 26.71
C VAL A 418 2.57 21.05 26.23
N PHE A 419 1.70 20.54 25.37
CA PHE A 419 1.81 19.21 24.79
C PHE A 419 0.98 19.15 23.50
N SER A 420 1.25 18.18 22.64
CA SER A 420 0.44 17.91 21.45
C SER A 420 -0.57 16.82 21.76
N SER A 421 -1.79 16.96 21.25
CA SER A 421 -2.91 16.06 21.57
C SER A 421 -3.89 15.95 20.42
N ASN A 422 -4.32 14.73 20.09
CA ASN A 422 -5.36 14.46 19.09
C ASN A 422 -6.79 14.44 19.66
N ARG A 423 -7.02 15.02 20.83
CA ARG A 423 -8.33 14.97 21.49
C ARG A 423 -9.51 15.42 20.63
N ASP A 424 -9.28 16.35 19.70
CA ASP A 424 -10.28 16.87 18.78
C ASP A 424 -10.25 16.18 17.39
N GLY A 425 -9.50 15.08 17.26
CA GLY A 425 -9.36 14.29 16.03
C GLY A 425 -8.15 14.65 15.15
N ASN A 426 -7.51 15.79 15.39
CA ASN A 426 -6.19 16.13 14.84
C ASN A 426 -5.26 16.54 15.99
N HIS A 427 -3.96 16.31 15.84
CA HIS A 427 -2.99 16.83 16.80
C HIS A 427 -2.87 18.33 16.67
N ASP A 428 -3.30 19.02 17.71
CA ASP A 428 -3.07 20.43 17.93
C ASP A 428 -2.28 20.61 19.23
N ILE A 429 -1.74 21.82 19.45
CA ILE A 429 -0.97 22.12 20.66
C ILE A 429 -1.91 22.64 21.75
N PHE A 430 -1.85 22.02 22.92
CA PHE A 430 -2.61 22.38 24.11
C PHE A 430 -1.71 22.99 25.18
N LYS A 431 -2.31 23.81 26.03
CA LYS A 431 -1.70 24.45 27.18
C LYS A 431 -2.55 24.21 28.43
N LEU A 432 -1.92 23.64 29.46
CA LEU A 432 -2.49 23.45 30.79
C LEU A 432 -1.83 24.45 31.77
N GLU A 433 -2.58 25.41 32.27
CA GLU A 433 -2.14 26.23 33.41
C GLU A 433 -2.21 25.41 34.69
N LEU A 434 -1.11 25.36 35.45
CA LEU A 434 -1.02 24.53 36.66
C LEU A 434 -1.75 25.18 37.84
N SER A 435 -1.73 26.50 37.94
CA SER A 435 -2.31 27.24 39.08
C SER A 435 -3.82 27.07 39.23
N ASP A 436 -4.56 27.03 38.12
CA ASP A 436 -6.03 26.90 38.11
C ASP A 436 -6.53 25.64 37.39
N TYR A 437 -5.63 24.85 36.82
CA TYR A 437 -5.92 23.66 36.03
C TYR A 437 -6.77 23.95 34.79
N SER A 438 -6.61 25.15 34.22
CA SER A 438 -7.30 25.55 32.99
C SER A 438 -6.57 25.02 31.76
N LEU A 439 -7.34 24.41 30.86
CA LEU A 439 -6.84 23.78 29.65
C LEU A 439 -7.34 24.56 28.44
N SER A 440 -6.42 24.98 27.60
CA SER A 440 -6.70 25.81 26.43
C SER A 440 -5.95 25.29 25.21
N LYS A 441 -6.49 25.57 24.03
CA LYS A 441 -5.90 25.21 22.74
C LYS A 441 -5.06 26.38 22.24
N LEU A 442 -3.78 26.13 21.92
CA LEU A 442 -2.87 27.15 21.40
C LEU A 442 -2.93 27.26 19.87
N THR A 443 -3.23 26.16 19.18
CA THR A 443 -3.27 26.11 17.72
C THR A 443 -4.52 25.39 17.25
N GLU A 444 -5.06 25.79 16.10
CA GLU A 444 -6.15 25.08 15.44
C GLU A 444 -5.85 25.07 13.95
N HIS A 445 -5.40 23.92 13.44
CA HIS A 445 -4.98 23.79 12.06
C HIS A 445 -5.47 22.46 11.47
N PRO A 446 -5.79 22.37 10.17
CA PRO A 446 -6.18 21.10 9.53
C PRO A 446 -5.05 20.07 9.43
N HIS A 447 -3.82 20.41 9.84
CA HIS A 447 -2.65 19.55 9.72
C HIS A 447 -2.12 19.23 11.10
N THR A 448 -1.59 18.03 11.28
CA THR A 448 -0.99 17.56 12.54
C THR A 448 0.16 18.46 12.99
N GLU A 449 0.16 18.83 14.27
CA GLU A 449 1.17 19.67 14.91
C GLU A 449 1.76 18.98 16.14
N THR A 450 3.09 18.91 16.21
CA THR A 450 3.82 18.13 17.22
C THR A 450 5.08 18.85 17.69
N TYR A 451 5.80 18.26 18.65
CA TYR A 451 7.05 18.81 19.23
C TYR A 451 6.95 20.26 19.75
N PRO A 452 5.93 20.63 20.55
CA PRO A 452 5.88 21.98 21.12
C PRO A 452 7.04 22.21 22.08
N ARG A 453 7.74 23.35 21.96
CA ARG A 453 8.78 23.76 22.91
C ARG A 453 8.64 25.23 23.28
N ILE A 454 8.65 25.51 24.58
CA ILE A 454 8.43 26.85 25.14
C ILE A 454 9.75 27.62 25.14
N SER A 455 9.71 28.90 24.79
CA SER A 455 10.89 29.77 24.89
C SER A 455 11.33 29.93 26.34
N PRO A 456 12.63 30.22 26.61
CA PRO A 456 13.13 30.38 27.97
C PRO A 456 12.40 31.46 28.79
N ASP A 457 11.85 32.48 28.12
CA ASP A 457 11.08 33.56 28.74
C ASP A 457 9.56 33.29 28.80
N GLY A 458 9.09 32.14 28.29
CA GLY A 458 7.68 31.78 28.26
C GLY A 458 6.81 32.59 27.28
N SER A 459 7.39 33.47 26.46
CA SER A 459 6.65 34.36 25.57
C SER A 459 6.31 33.77 24.20
N LYS A 460 7.02 32.72 23.79
CA LYS A 460 6.91 32.10 22.47
C LYS A 460 6.88 30.57 22.56
N LEU A 461 6.40 29.97 21.49
CA LEU A 461 6.34 28.53 21.27
C LEU A 461 6.94 28.20 19.91
N VAL A 462 7.74 27.14 19.82
CA VAL A 462 8.09 26.52 18.54
C VAL A 462 7.46 25.15 18.44
N PHE A 463 7.07 24.74 17.24
CA PHE A 463 6.46 23.43 16.99
C PHE A 463 6.66 23.02 15.53
N ALA A 464 6.45 21.74 15.24
CA ALA A 464 6.46 21.19 13.89
C ALA A 464 5.03 21.04 13.38
N ARG A 465 4.77 21.39 12.12
CA ARG A 465 3.47 21.24 11.43
C ARG A 465 3.66 20.42 10.16
N ALA A 466 2.81 19.43 9.96
CA ALA A 466 2.88 18.52 8.81
C ALA A 466 2.55 19.23 7.48
N HIS A 467 3.11 18.73 6.37
CA HIS A 467 2.76 19.20 5.02
C HIS A 467 1.39 18.72 4.56
N GLN A 468 0.90 17.63 5.15
CA GLN A 468 -0.39 17.01 4.88
C GLN A 468 -1.25 17.01 6.15
N PRO A 469 -2.58 16.79 6.04
CA PRO A 469 -3.45 16.70 7.21
C PRO A 469 -2.94 15.73 8.29
N TRP A 470 -2.37 14.59 7.87
CA TRP A 470 -1.75 13.61 8.74
C TRP A 470 -0.40 13.14 8.19
N VAL A 471 0.60 13.07 9.06
CA VAL A 471 1.92 12.49 8.80
C VAL A 471 2.38 11.78 10.06
N SER A 472 2.90 10.55 9.94
CA SER A 472 3.54 9.84 11.06
C SER A 472 4.74 10.64 11.57
N GLN A 473 4.89 10.71 12.89
CA GLN A 473 6.01 11.39 13.56
C GLN A 473 7.36 10.70 13.29
N ARG A 474 7.34 9.48 12.73
CA ARG A 474 8.52 8.76 12.27
C ARG A 474 9.11 9.34 10.98
N ASN A 475 8.31 10.08 10.21
CA ASN A 475 8.78 10.76 9.00
C ASN A 475 9.44 12.09 9.39
N THR A 476 10.74 12.23 9.18
CA THR A 476 11.48 13.43 9.60
C THR A 476 11.55 14.55 8.56
N VAL A 477 10.91 14.40 7.39
CA VAL A 477 11.04 15.36 6.28
C VAL A 477 9.72 15.94 5.78
N ALA A 478 8.58 15.44 6.25
CA ALA A 478 7.24 15.88 5.84
C ALA A 478 6.62 16.91 6.81
N TRP A 479 7.47 17.76 7.40
CA TRP A 479 7.12 18.76 8.41
C TRP A 479 7.82 20.08 8.11
N ASP A 480 7.25 21.17 8.61
CA ASP A 480 7.87 22.49 8.69
C ASP A 480 7.89 22.95 10.15
N VAL A 481 8.85 23.80 10.52
CA VAL A 481 8.95 24.37 11.87
C VAL A 481 8.37 25.78 11.88
N TYR A 482 7.50 26.02 12.86
CA TYR A 482 6.84 27.31 13.09
C TYR A 482 7.21 27.87 14.46
N LEU A 483 7.31 29.18 14.52
CA LEU A 483 7.39 29.99 15.72
C LEU A 483 6.06 30.69 15.94
N LYS A 484 5.54 30.67 17.17
CA LYS A 484 4.32 31.34 17.59
C LYS A 484 4.58 32.27 18.76
N ASP A 485 4.11 33.50 18.64
CA ASP A 485 4.06 34.45 19.76
C ASP A 485 2.81 34.17 20.60
N LEU A 486 2.97 33.86 21.89
CA LEU A 486 1.87 33.43 22.75
C LEU A 486 0.96 34.58 23.20
N ARG A 487 1.39 35.83 23.04
CA ARG A 487 0.60 37.02 23.40
C ARG A 487 -0.30 37.47 22.27
N THR A 488 0.20 37.44 21.04
CA THR A 488 -0.49 37.91 19.84
C THR A 488 -1.14 36.78 19.04
N GLY A 489 -0.66 35.55 19.23
CA GLY A 489 -1.05 34.39 18.44
C GLY A 489 -0.41 34.32 17.06
N ALA A 490 0.43 35.30 16.68
CA ALA A 490 1.07 35.37 15.37
C ALA A 490 2.03 34.20 15.15
N GLU A 491 2.03 33.65 13.93
CA GLU A 491 2.83 32.50 13.54
C GLU A 491 3.74 32.81 12.35
N THR A 492 4.99 32.38 12.45
CA THR A 492 6.02 32.55 11.43
C THR A 492 6.67 31.21 11.14
N LYS A 493 6.72 30.79 9.88
CA LYS A 493 7.50 29.62 9.48
C LYS A 493 8.99 29.97 9.56
N ILE A 494 9.76 29.16 10.29
CA ILE A 494 11.20 29.37 10.51
C ILE A 494 12.08 28.25 9.94
N GLY A 495 11.48 27.14 9.50
CA GLY A 495 12.19 26.03 8.86
C GLY A 495 11.29 25.25 7.90
N GLU A 496 11.82 24.89 6.73
CA GLU A 496 11.16 24.05 5.73
C GLU A 496 11.73 22.63 5.75
N ASN A 497 10.90 21.62 5.55
CA ASN A 497 11.30 20.20 5.60
C ASN A 497 12.06 19.87 6.90
N ALA A 498 11.55 20.38 8.02
CA ALA A 498 12.19 20.40 9.32
C ALA A 498 11.27 19.92 10.45
N THR A 499 11.85 19.27 11.47
CA THR A 499 11.15 18.72 12.63
C THR A 499 12.00 18.78 13.90
N ALA A 500 11.42 18.33 15.01
CA ALA A 500 12.03 18.25 16.35
C ALA A 500 12.71 19.56 16.80
N PRO A 501 12.00 20.71 16.75
CA PRO A 501 12.57 21.98 17.18
C PRO A 501 12.93 21.98 18.68
N HIS A 502 13.90 22.82 19.02
CA HIS A 502 14.39 23.01 20.38
C HIS A 502 14.97 24.42 20.54
N TRP A 503 14.65 25.09 21.64
CA TRP A 503 15.30 26.36 21.98
C TRP A 503 16.73 26.11 22.43
N VAL A 504 17.70 26.74 21.76
CA VAL A 504 19.10 26.74 22.18
C VAL A 504 19.26 27.78 23.28
N ASP A 505 18.76 28.99 23.05
CA ASP A 505 18.80 30.11 23.99
C ASP A 505 17.57 31.01 23.77
N ALA A 506 17.57 32.22 24.30
CA ALA A 506 16.41 33.13 24.17
C ALA A 506 16.19 33.67 22.74
N GLN A 507 17.19 33.58 21.85
CA GLN A 507 17.14 34.10 20.48
C GLN A 507 17.29 33.01 19.41
N ASN A 508 17.74 31.81 19.77
CA ASN A 508 18.08 30.78 18.79
C ASN A 508 17.27 29.50 18.99
N VAL A 509 16.80 28.96 17.87
CA VAL A 509 16.10 27.68 17.79
C VAL A 509 16.90 26.76 16.89
N SER A 510 17.10 25.51 17.30
CA SER A 510 17.64 24.46 16.44
C SER A 510 16.57 23.44 16.06
N PHE A 511 16.71 22.84 14.88
CA PHE A 511 15.81 21.79 14.39
C PHE A 511 16.53 20.86 13.41
N LEU A 512 15.96 19.67 13.23
CA LEU A 512 16.41 18.70 12.23
C LEU A 512 15.79 19.04 10.88
N GLN A 513 16.61 19.32 9.87
CA GLN A 513 16.20 19.59 8.49
C GLN A 513 16.64 18.47 7.55
N GLY A 514 15.76 18.06 6.64
CA GLY A 514 16.03 17.02 5.64
C GLY A 514 16.34 15.64 6.22
N GLY A 515 16.16 15.45 7.53
CA GLY A 515 16.46 14.21 8.26
C GLY A 515 17.95 13.94 8.50
N THR A 516 18.85 14.83 8.09
CA THR A 516 20.31 14.62 8.14
C THR A 516 21.10 15.81 8.65
N SER A 517 20.50 17.01 8.70
CA SER A 517 21.20 18.24 9.03
C SER A 517 20.53 18.92 10.22
N VAL A 518 21.31 19.44 11.15
CA VAL A 518 20.79 20.27 12.24
C VAL A 518 21.08 21.72 11.90
N VAL A 519 20.02 22.51 11.83
CA VAL A 519 20.09 23.94 11.51
C VAL A 519 19.73 24.73 12.74
N LYS A 520 20.49 25.79 13.02
CA LYS A 520 20.20 26.79 14.03
C LYS A 520 19.71 28.06 13.33
N VAL A 521 18.61 28.64 13.81
CA VAL A 521 17.98 29.84 13.29
C VAL A 521 17.79 30.86 14.39
N SER A 522 18.14 32.11 14.10
CA SER A 522 17.83 33.27 14.92
C SER A 522 16.36 33.66 14.75
N VAL A 523 15.61 33.82 15.84
CA VAL A 523 14.18 34.16 15.78
C VAL A 523 13.92 35.65 15.50
N ASP A 524 14.95 36.49 15.60
CA ASP A 524 14.83 37.94 15.41
C ASP A 524 14.91 38.33 13.92
N ASP A 525 15.79 37.68 13.16
CA ASP A 525 16.07 38.00 11.76
C ASP A 525 15.97 36.81 10.79
N LEU A 526 15.66 35.61 11.31
CA LEU A 526 15.59 34.35 10.55
C LEU A 526 16.89 33.95 9.85
N SER A 527 18.03 34.53 10.26
CA SER A 527 19.34 34.06 9.80
C SER A 527 19.58 32.63 10.28
N SER A 528 20.09 31.78 9.38
CA SER A 528 20.24 30.35 9.63
C SER A 528 21.68 29.87 9.41
N THR A 529 22.09 28.86 10.15
CA THR A 529 23.40 28.21 10.02
C THR A 529 23.27 26.72 10.31
N THR A 530 23.82 25.89 9.43
CA THR A 530 23.93 24.44 9.67
C THR A 530 25.04 24.18 10.68
N VAL A 531 24.68 23.59 11.83
CA VAL A 531 25.62 23.27 12.92
C VAL A 531 26.09 21.81 12.88
N PHE A 532 25.36 20.94 12.18
CA PHE A 532 25.72 19.53 12.00
C PHE A 532 25.14 18.97 10.71
N GLU A 533 25.87 18.09 10.03
CA GLU A 533 25.36 17.32 8.87
C GLU A 533 25.96 15.91 8.84
N SER A 534 25.13 14.89 8.71
CA SER A 534 25.55 13.50 8.69
C SER A 534 26.55 13.18 7.56
N GLY A 535 27.75 12.74 7.94
CA GLY A 535 28.84 12.39 7.02
C GLY A 535 29.63 13.57 6.46
N LEU A 536 29.41 14.78 6.99
CA LEU A 536 30.24 15.95 6.74
C LEU A 536 31.03 16.31 8.00
N GLY A 537 32.34 16.04 7.99
CA GLY A 537 33.21 16.33 9.14
C GLY A 537 32.98 15.42 10.37
N ASN A 538 32.27 14.30 10.20
CA ASN A 538 32.03 13.30 11.26
C ASN A 538 32.01 11.87 10.67
N ALA A 539 32.11 10.87 11.55
CA ALA A 539 32.22 9.46 11.17
C ALA A 539 30.88 8.81 10.71
N LEU A 540 29.77 9.54 10.67
CA LEU A 540 28.52 8.97 10.19
C LEU A 540 28.60 8.69 8.68
N PRO A 541 27.93 7.65 8.16
CA PRO A 541 27.72 7.51 6.73
C PRO A 541 27.03 8.74 6.15
N LYS A 542 27.42 9.17 4.95
CA LYS A 542 26.74 10.26 4.25
C LYS A 542 25.25 9.93 4.08
N GLY A 543 24.39 10.85 4.54
CA GLY A 543 22.94 10.66 4.51
C GLY A 543 22.38 9.74 5.61
N ALA A 544 23.17 9.39 6.62
CA ALA A 544 22.66 8.70 7.81
C ALA A 544 21.59 9.56 8.50
N ARG A 545 20.42 8.97 8.73
CA ARG A 545 19.32 9.67 9.39
C ARG A 545 19.55 9.69 10.91
N ILE A 546 19.33 10.86 11.50
CA ILE A 546 19.32 11.07 12.95
C ILE A 546 17.92 11.51 13.40
N GLN A 547 17.63 11.40 14.69
CA GLN A 547 16.34 11.74 15.28
C GLN A 547 16.51 12.57 16.55
N ASN A 548 15.56 13.49 16.75
CA ASN A 548 15.40 14.35 17.91
C ASN A 548 16.70 14.98 18.43
N PRO A 549 17.50 15.64 17.55
CA PRO A 549 18.75 16.25 17.97
C PRO A 549 18.52 17.37 18.99
N LYS A 550 19.35 17.43 20.03
CA LYS A 550 19.36 18.48 21.06
C LYS A 550 20.74 19.09 21.16
N LEU A 551 20.82 20.39 20.89
CA LEU A 551 22.07 21.16 20.95
C LEU A 551 22.27 21.69 22.37
N ASN A 552 23.44 21.46 22.93
CA ASN A 552 23.86 22.00 24.22
C ASN A 552 24.19 23.49 24.06
N PRO A 553 23.53 24.40 24.82
CA PRO A 553 23.81 25.83 24.72
C PRO A 553 25.17 26.25 25.27
N LEU A 554 25.77 25.45 26.15
CA LEU A 554 27.04 25.77 26.80
C LEU A 554 28.25 25.28 25.99
N THR A 555 28.19 24.05 25.51
CA THR A 555 29.34 23.39 24.85
C THR A 555 29.24 23.39 23.33
N GLY A 556 28.04 23.58 22.77
CA GLY A 556 27.78 23.40 21.35
C GLY A 556 27.69 21.94 20.92
N GLU A 557 27.76 20.98 21.86
CA GLU A 557 27.64 19.57 21.57
C GLU A 557 26.20 19.18 21.26
N LEU A 558 26.02 18.25 20.33
CA LEU A 558 24.75 17.73 19.90
C LEU A 558 24.52 16.32 20.45
N ALA A 559 23.41 16.11 21.15
CA ALA A 559 22.90 14.79 21.49
C ALA A 559 21.83 14.36 20.47
N PHE A 560 21.85 13.12 20.00
CA PHE A 560 20.86 12.62 19.03
C PHE A 560 20.65 11.11 19.11
N THR A 561 19.53 10.65 18.56
CA THR A 561 19.24 9.22 18.37
C THR A 561 19.57 8.79 16.93
N GLY A 562 20.19 7.63 16.76
CA GLY A 562 20.61 7.10 15.45
C GLY A 562 20.61 5.58 15.39
N ARG A 563 20.88 5.02 14.20
CA ARG A 563 21.06 3.57 14.03
C ARG A 563 22.36 3.12 14.70
N GLN A 564 22.31 2.12 15.58
CA GLN A 564 23.46 1.67 16.37
C GLN A 564 24.70 1.37 15.51
N ASN A 565 24.52 0.65 14.41
CA ASN A 565 25.61 0.32 13.48
C ASN A 565 26.21 1.53 12.75
N GLN A 566 25.48 2.66 12.68
CA GLN A 566 25.95 3.90 12.06
C GLN A 566 26.64 4.82 13.08
N ILE A 567 26.24 4.76 14.35
CA ILE A 567 26.77 5.61 15.44
C ILE A 567 27.88 4.94 16.26
N GLY A 568 28.44 3.82 15.78
CA GLY A 568 29.60 3.16 16.39
C GLY A 568 29.29 2.24 17.59
N ILE A 569 28.03 1.81 17.77
CA ILE A 569 27.61 0.84 18.79
C ILE A 569 27.47 -0.56 18.14
N ASN A 570 27.58 -1.64 18.93
CA ASN A 570 27.31 -3.05 18.53
C ASN A 570 26.04 -3.18 17.64
N SER A 571 25.92 -4.26 16.85
CA SER A 571 24.79 -4.42 15.90
C SER A 571 23.42 -4.52 16.60
N GLY A 572 22.62 -3.45 16.53
CA GLY A 572 21.26 -3.38 17.07
C GLY A 572 20.39 -2.29 16.42
N HIS A 573 19.21 -1.98 16.98
CA HIS A 573 18.15 -1.22 16.30
C HIS A 573 18.28 0.32 16.38
N TRP A 574 18.25 0.89 17.58
CA TRP A 574 18.35 2.33 17.85
C TRP A 574 19.28 2.57 19.03
N GLY A 575 20.08 3.63 18.98
CA GLY A 575 20.92 4.03 20.10
C GLY A 575 21.13 5.53 20.09
N THR A 576 21.80 6.03 21.11
CA THR A 576 22.02 7.45 21.33
C THR A 576 23.50 7.80 21.17
N ALA A 577 23.78 9.03 20.77
CA ALA A 577 25.14 9.53 20.60
C ALA A 577 25.23 11.01 20.97
N ILE A 578 26.44 11.43 21.33
CA ILE A 578 26.82 12.84 21.49
C ILE A 578 27.93 13.19 20.50
N THR A 579 27.95 14.41 19.99
CA THR A 579 29.07 14.90 19.18
C THR A 579 30.22 15.32 20.09
N THR A 580 31.45 15.09 19.62
CA THR A 580 32.69 15.52 20.29
C THR A 580 33.55 16.29 19.28
N GLU A 581 34.64 16.92 19.73
CA GLU A 581 35.59 17.60 18.83
C GLU A 581 36.14 16.67 17.71
N GLN A 582 36.13 15.35 17.92
CA GLN A 582 36.63 14.34 16.99
C GLN A 582 35.53 13.67 16.16
N GLY A 583 34.26 14.08 16.30
CA GLY A 583 33.13 13.51 15.56
C GLY A 583 31.92 13.23 16.45
N HIS A 584 31.62 11.95 16.69
CA HIS A 584 30.55 11.53 17.60
C HIS A 584 30.94 10.27 18.36
N THR A 585 30.33 10.09 19.53
CA THR A 585 30.49 8.91 20.39
C THR A 585 29.12 8.33 20.69
N GLY A 586 28.92 7.07 20.27
CA GLY A 586 27.74 6.30 20.67
C GLY A 586 27.77 5.98 22.16
N LEU A 587 26.62 6.11 22.83
CA LEU A 587 26.48 5.91 24.26
C LEU A 587 25.80 4.56 24.55
N TYR A 588 24.48 4.55 24.63
CA TYR A 588 23.69 3.41 25.07
C TYR A 588 22.61 3.04 24.06
N ASN A 589 22.06 1.83 24.18
CA ASN A 589 20.80 1.48 23.53
C ASN A 589 19.67 2.37 24.10
N GLY A 590 18.70 2.76 23.28
CA GLY A 590 17.60 3.63 23.69
C GLY A 590 17.33 4.76 22.70
N CYS A 591 16.50 5.70 23.13
CA CYS A 591 15.98 6.80 22.34
C CYS A 591 15.79 8.06 23.23
N GLU A 592 15.39 9.19 22.63
CA GLU A 592 15.12 10.47 23.32
C GLU A 592 16.23 10.93 24.26
N ILE A 593 17.46 10.95 23.76
CA ILE A 593 18.55 11.60 24.50
C ILE A 593 18.40 13.12 24.43
N GLY A 594 18.58 13.80 25.56
CA GLY A 594 18.53 15.25 25.64
C GLY A 594 19.34 15.80 26.80
N TRP A 595 19.82 17.03 26.66
CA TRP A 595 20.51 17.74 27.72
C TRP A 595 19.52 18.19 28.80
N THR A 596 19.99 18.19 30.05
CA THR A 596 19.33 18.90 31.16
C THR A 596 19.22 20.39 30.84
N SER A 597 18.25 21.07 31.44
CA SER A 597 18.06 22.52 31.28
C SER A 597 19.30 23.35 31.63
N ASP A 598 20.12 22.88 32.58
CA ASP A 598 21.39 23.51 32.95
C ASP A 598 22.57 23.14 32.03
N GLY A 599 22.36 22.24 31.05
CA GLY A 599 23.35 21.81 30.08
C GLY A 599 24.48 20.93 30.62
N ARG A 600 24.38 20.42 31.86
CA ARG A 600 25.46 19.68 32.55
C ARG A 600 25.24 18.18 32.66
N GLY A 601 24.05 17.69 32.32
CA GLY A 601 23.72 16.27 32.34
C GLY A 601 22.88 15.87 31.13
N LEU A 602 22.65 14.58 31.00
CA LEU A 602 21.80 14.01 29.95
C LEU A 602 20.66 13.20 30.56
N TYR A 603 19.50 13.28 29.95
CA TYR A 603 18.41 12.32 30.11
C TYR A 603 18.34 11.42 28.90
N GLN A 604 17.94 10.17 29.12
CA GLN A 604 17.71 9.23 28.05
C GLN A 604 16.58 8.26 28.44
N VAL A 605 15.74 7.91 27.47
CA VAL A 605 14.85 6.75 27.59
C VAL A 605 15.64 5.50 27.20
N ASN A 606 15.81 4.59 28.15
CA ASN A 606 16.70 3.45 28.04
C ASN A 606 15.95 2.14 28.30
N PRO A 607 16.20 1.09 27.50
CA PRO A 607 15.67 -0.23 27.78
C PRO A 607 16.40 -0.90 28.94
N GLY A 608 15.65 -1.55 29.83
CA GLY A 608 16.17 -2.24 31.01
C GLY A 608 15.51 -1.85 32.33
N GLY A 609 14.38 -1.13 32.30
CA GLY A 609 13.57 -0.87 33.49
C GLY A 609 13.00 -2.16 34.09
N LYS A 610 12.73 -2.13 35.40
CA LYS A 610 12.34 -3.31 36.17
C LYS A 610 10.92 -3.79 35.87
N PHE A 611 10.02 -2.88 35.53
CA PHE A 611 8.58 -3.18 35.44
C PHE A 611 8.09 -3.37 34.01
N ASN A 612 8.69 -2.70 33.03
CA ASN A 612 8.16 -2.67 31.67
C ASN A 612 9.22 -2.51 30.57
N ASP A 613 10.44 -2.98 30.86
CA ASP A 613 11.62 -2.94 29.98
C ASP A 613 12.06 -1.54 29.53
N LEU A 614 11.45 -0.44 29.98
CA LEU A 614 11.88 0.95 29.77
C LEU A 614 12.03 1.68 31.11
N GLN A 615 12.93 2.66 31.12
CA GLN A 615 13.13 3.59 32.22
C GLN A 615 13.70 4.90 31.65
N ILE A 616 13.55 5.98 32.40
CA ILE A 616 14.29 7.23 32.15
C ILE A 616 15.52 7.23 33.07
N ILE A 617 16.69 7.40 32.46
CA ILE A 617 17.97 7.45 33.17
C ILE A 617 18.61 8.84 33.06
N ARG A 618 19.41 9.18 34.07
CA ARG A 618 20.40 10.27 34.00
C ARG A 618 21.73 9.69 33.55
N ILE A 619 22.44 10.41 32.69
CA ILE A 619 23.79 10.09 32.27
C ILE A 619 24.68 11.29 32.61
N ASP A 620 25.81 11.03 33.26
CA ASP A 620 26.90 11.99 33.40
C ASP A 620 27.72 12.00 32.09
N PRO A 621 27.84 13.13 31.39
CA PRO A 621 28.43 13.16 30.05
C PRO A 621 29.94 12.92 30.04
N ASP A 622 30.64 13.17 31.17
CA ASP A 622 32.09 13.05 31.27
C ASP A 622 32.52 11.63 31.64
N THR A 623 31.80 11.00 32.56
CA THR A 623 32.10 9.65 33.09
C THR A 623 31.28 8.55 32.40
N LEU A 624 30.18 8.92 31.76
CA LEU A 624 29.14 8.03 31.22
C LEU A 624 28.44 7.19 32.28
N GLU A 625 28.62 7.48 33.57
CA GLU A 625 27.89 6.80 34.63
C GLU A 625 26.38 7.07 34.51
N THR A 626 25.58 6.03 34.80
CA THR A 626 24.12 6.10 34.67
C THR A 626 23.44 5.90 36.01
N SER A 627 22.30 6.57 36.20
CA SER A 627 21.41 6.36 37.34
C SER A 627 19.95 6.41 36.90
N THR A 628 19.12 5.51 37.43
CA THR A 628 17.69 5.51 37.15
C THR A 628 17.02 6.73 37.78
N LEU A 629 16.24 7.46 36.99
CA LEU A 629 15.42 8.57 37.46
C LEU A 629 13.96 8.15 37.61
N ILE A 630 13.39 7.49 36.59
CA ILE A 630 11.98 7.10 36.56
C ILE A 630 11.88 5.67 36.01
N ASP A 631 11.22 4.79 36.76
CA ASP A 631 10.86 3.41 36.41
C ASP A 631 9.58 3.09 37.20
N LEU A 632 8.44 3.48 36.65
CA LEU A 632 7.14 3.43 37.31
C LEU A 632 6.59 2.01 37.31
N GLU A 633 5.98 1.63 38.43
CA GLU A 633 5.19 0.42 38.56
C GLU A 633 3.70 0.74 38.35
N GLY A 634 2.98 -0.17 37.69
CA GLY A 634 1.52 -0.10 37.58
C GLY A 634 1.04 0.11 36.14
N GLU A 635 -0.09 0.80 35.99
CA GLU A 635 -0.76 0.98 34.70
C GLU A 635 0.09 1.81 33.73
N PHE A 636 0.58 2.98 34.16
CA PHE A 636 1.37 3.89 33.32
C PHE A 636 2.87 3.69 33.54
N SER A 637 3.40 2.60 32.98
CA SER A 637 4.79 2.16 33.19
C SER A 637 5.66 2.26 31.93
N HIS A 638 5.26 3.01 30.91
CA HIS A 638 6.02 3.15 29.66
C HIS A 638 6.35 4.62 29.39
N GLU A 639 7.43 5.09 29.99
CA GLU A 639 7.76 6.51 30.12
C GLU A 639 8.58 7.03 28.94
N TYR A 640 8.29 8.26 28.53
CA TYR A 640 8.86 8.86 27.34
C TYR A 640 8.86 10.40 27.41
N TRP A 641 9.65 11.04 26.53
CA TRP A 641 9.74 12.50 26.39
C TRP A 641 10.02 13.29 27.70
N PRO A 642 11.05 12.92 28.50
CA PRO A 642 11.39 13.68 29.69
C PRO A 642 11.81 15.12 29.34
N LYS A 643 11.28 16.09 30.09
CA LYS A 643 11.68 17.49 29.99
C LYS A 643 11.62 18.19 31.34
N ASP A 644 12.76 18.70 31.79
CA ASP A 644 12.88 19.45 33.02
C ASP A 644 12.57 20.95 32.84
N SER A 645 12.09 21.57 33.91
CA SER A 645 11.88 23.02 33.99
C SER A 645 13.21 23.76 34.07
N ALA A 646 13.25 25.01 33.59
CA ALA A 646 14.47 25.82 33.58
C ALA A 646 15.11 26.05 34.96
N ASN A 647 14.32 25.95 36.03
CA ASN A 647 14.80 26.03 37.42
C ASN A 647 15.24 24.67 38.01
N GLY A 648 15.09 23.57 37.27
CA GLY A 648 15.45 22.21 37.67
C GLY A 648 14.57 21.59 38.76
N GLU A 649 13.45 22.21 39.12
CA GLU A 649 12.58 21.75 40.22
C GLU A 649 11.58 20.67 39.79
N TYR A 650 11.16 20.69 38.52
CA TYR A 650 10.10 19.83 38.00
C TYR A 650 10.51 19.18 36.69
N MET A 651 9.94 18.01 36.42
CA MET A 651 10.05 17.32 35.15
C MET A 651 8.67 16.90 34.67
N VAL A 652 8.38 17.14 33.39
CA VAL A 652 7.24 16.57 32.69
C VAL A 652 7.69 15.41 31.81
N PHE A 653 6.83 14.40 31.67
CA PHE A 653 7.05 13.25 30.80
C PHE A 653 5.70 12.67 30.37
N GLY A 654 5.69 11.93 29.27
CA GLY A 654 4.54 11.12 28.86
C GLY A 654 4.69 9.69 29.38
N ALA A 655 3.59 9.03 29.74
CA ALA A 655 3.59 7.59 30.00
C ALA A 655 2.33 6.95 29.42
N SER A 656 2.48 5.73 28.88
CA SER A 656 1.36 4.93 28.38
C SER A 656 1.15 3.65 29.19
N ARG A 657 0.05 2.94 28.91
CA ARG A 657 -0.48 1.81 29.69
C ARG A 657 0.36 0.51 29.66
N GLY A 658 1.64 0.56 29.28
CA GLY A 658 2.56 -0.57 29.26
C GLY A 658 3.16 -0.92 27.89
N GLN A 659 4.01 -1.96 27.83
CA GLN A 659 4.82 -2.34 26.65
C GLN A 659 3.99 -2.67 25.40
N GLN A 660 2.69 -2.96 25.52
CA GLN A 660 1.86 -3.25 24.34
C GLN A 660 1.28 -1.98 23.69
N PHE A 661 1.31 -0.84 24.39
CA PHE A 661 0.66 0.41 24.00
C PHE A 661 1.69 1.55 23.89
N HIS A 662 2.71 1.38 23.04
CA HIS A 662 3.85 2.32 22.95
C HIS A 662 4.08 2.95 21.56
N GLU A 663 3.13 2.84 20.63
CA GLU A 663 3.25 3.52 19.34
C GLU A 663 2.97 5.02 19.50
N HIS A 664 3.99 5.83 19.25
CA HIS A 664 3.97 7.28 19.49
C HIS A 664 2.93 8.03 18.65
N ASP A 665 2.52 7.47 17.52
CA ASP A 665 1.54 8.09 16.62
C ASP A 665 0.08 7.94 17.10
N THR A 666 -0.23 6.92 17.91
CA THR A 666 -1.63 6.49 18.10
C THR A 666 -2.01 6.06 19.50
N GLU A 667 -1.06 5.67 20.36
CA GLU A 667 -1.39 5.09 21.66
C GLU A 667 -1.74 6.14 22.70
N ASP A 668 -2.51 5.74 23.70
CA ASP A 668 -2.92 6.57 24.84
C ASP A 668 -1.72 6.86 25.74
N TYR A 669 -1.03 7.98 25.44
CA TYR A 669 -0.03 8.57 26.31
C TYR A 669 -0.67 9.70 27.08
N GLU A 670 -0.32 9.79 28.36
CA GLU A 670 -0.77 10.88 29.21
C GLU A 670 0.41 11.57 29.86
N ILE A 671 0.20 12.83 30.22
CA ILE A 671 1.27 13.70 30.73
C ILE A 671 1.34 13.61 32.24
N PHE A 672 2.54 13.50 32.77
CA PHE A 672 2.83 13.45 34.20
C PHE A 672 3.78 14.60 34.57
N LEU A 673 3.63 15.10 35.80
CA LEU A 673 4.49 16.10 36.40
C LEU A 673 5.12 15.54 37.67
N TRP A 674 6.44 15.52 37.71
CA TRP A 674 7.22 15.05 38.85
C TRP A 674 8.03 16.20 39.46
N LYS A 675 7.94 16.35 40.78
CA LYS A 675 8.84 17.22 41.53
C LYS A 675 10.18 16.50 41.71
N MET A 676 11.20 16.98 41.02
CA MET A 676 12.49 16.30 40.96
C MET A 676 13.12 16.16 42.35
N GLY A 677 13.72 14.99 42.62
CA GLY A 677 14.28 14.64 43.94
C GLY A 677 13.26 14.07 44.94
N SER A 678 11.96 14.09 44.63
CA SER A 678 10.96 13.29 45.34
C SER A 678 10.83 11.89 44.72
N ASP A 679 10.07 10.99 45.35
CA ASP A 679 9.78 9.67 44.79
C ASP A 679 9.03 9.78 43.44
N PRO A 680 9.55 9.26 42.32
CA PRO A 680 8.91 9.29 41.00
C PRO A 680 7.51 8.67 40.98
N ALA A 681 7.23 7.69 41.84
CA ALA A 681 5.89 7.08 41.96
C ALA A 681 4.82 8.08 42.46
N ARG A 682 5.24 9.27 42.94
CA ARG A 682 4.36 10.38 43.33
C ARG A 682 4.18 11.42 42.23
N ALA A 683 4.63 11.14 41.00
CA ALA A 683 4.35 12.00 39.86
C ALA A 683 2.84 12.21 39.71
N THR A 684 2.44 13.46 39.51
CA THR A 684 1.03 13.83 39.35
C THR A 684 0.64 13.69 37.88
N ARG A 685 -0.34 12.84 37.60
CA ARG A 685 -0.97 12.73 36.27
C ARG A 685 -1.73 14.01 35.94
N LEU A 686 -1.46 14.61 34.78
CA LEU A 686 -2.01 15.89 34.35
C LEU A 686 -3.11 15.76 33.28
N THR A 687 -3.17 14.64 32.57
CA THR A 687 -4.18 14.41 31.54
C THR A 687 -4.93 13.11 31.79
N PHE A 688 -6.20 13.11 31.39
CA PHE A 688 -7.22 12.10 31.73
C PHE A 688 -8.13 11.87 30.51
N HIS A 689 -7.50 11.63 29.37
CA HIS A 689 -8.15 11.61 28.07
C HIS A 689 -7.45 10.57 27.21
N THR A 690 -8.18 9.70 26.53
CA THR A 690 -7.60 8.60 25.75
C THR A 690 -6.96 9.06 24.43
N GLY A 691 -6.66 10.37 24.33
CA GLY A 691 -5.95 10.93 23.20
C GLY A 691 -4.46 10.68 23.39
N ASN A 692 -3.72 10.63 22.30
CA ASN A 692 -2.28 10.58 22.32
C ASN A 692 -1.72 11.95 22.76
N ASP A 693 -1.50 12.14 24.07
CA ASP A 693 -0.83 13.33 24.59
C ASP A 693 0.69 13.13 24.60
N ASN A 694 1.41 13.89 23.79
CA ASN A 694 2.83 13.66 23.56
C ASN A 694 3.68 14.95 23.55
N TRP A 695 4.99 14.75 23.60
CA TRP A 695 6.01 15.80 23.56
C TRP A 695 5.83 16.95 24.57
N PRO A 696 5.57 16.68 25.86
CA PRO A 696 5.33 17.74 26.84
C PRO A 696 6.56 18.65 27.03
N ASP A 697 6.29 19.91 27.40
CA ASP A 697 7.28 20.88 27.85
C ASP A 697 6.67 21.76 28.96
N ILE A 698 7.50 22.27 29.87
CA ILE A 698 7.04 22.98 31.08
C ILE A 698 7.73 24.34 31.23
N TYR A 699 6.96 25.34 31.62
CA TYR A 699 7.44 26.66 31.99
C TYR A 699 6.98 27.03 33.40
N ILE A 700 7.95 27.42 34.24
CA ILE A 700 7.71 27.95 35.58
C ILE A 700 7.95 29.46 35.54
N ARG A 701 6.98 30.25 35.99
CA ARG A 701 7.10 31.70 36.03
C ARG A 701 8.10 32.09 37.13
N PRO A 702 8.98 33.08 36.89
CA PRO A 702 9.79 33.67 37.94
C PRO A 702 8.91 34.22 39.07
N GLU A 703 9.38 34.09 40.31
CA GLU A 703 8.72 34.65 41.50
C GLU A 703 8.69 36.19 41.51
#